data_AF-A0A1S8SDP2-F1
#
_entry.id   AF-A0A1S8SDP2-F1
#
_cell.length_a   1.000
_cell.length_b   1.000
_cell.length_c   1.000
_cell.angle_alpha   90.00
_cell.angle_beta   90.00
_cell.angle_gamma   90.00
#
_symmetry.space_group_name_H-M   'P 1'
#
loop_
_entity.id
_entity.type
_entity.pdbx_description
1 polymer ?
#
loop_
_entity_poly.entity_id
_entity_poly.type
_entity_poly.pdbx_seq_one_letter_code
_entity_poly.pdbx_strand_id
1 'polypeptide(L)'
;MNIKKKFTTFALAFAVVLSLIPGLSAQAATTDFKIISESKVTAKQAKSWAKSKGATDTFADLADLYFKYASEHGDVNPAIAYVQAAKETGYGNFGGVLDESYHNPCGLKNPSGGGDADKNAHQKFKSWDEGVQAHLDHLALYAGADGYPRKDTYDPRHFVTIKGKATTVNSLGGKWAPSATYGEEVNALYKNLMDYAGIDYPKDNGKTPDKKPSNASPNPATPESKPSAPNASDVITGNKPQSSNNTVDNSVSITSNIGWKYENGAWYYYKSDTTKAVGWIKPDKNWYYLNDEDGKMTTGWIKDNGTWYYLDKSGAMAKGWRQVDNNWYLLKDSGAMETGFQFDGSGLYYLNDSGAMATYNGWAKIDNKWYYFEKSGKIKTGWFKENAKWYYLQGDGSMVTGLKNIDNKKYMFNDNGTMTTGWMKLNNYWYYFNTDGSMATGWIIDNGTYYYLYETGAMAKGWINLGGSWYYLKDSGTMAKGWVTSNGDSYYLDTSTGRMVTNTTIDGFKIGSDGKKQSSSNQNDEVGSGNNTQTDQEDEDNSGNSPSTGSNTSNGKKTIVIDPGHDYGKDYGAESTIDGVTYSETVLNMKVADKLKTELQNRGYNVIMTRNLGEEPSYGSLVASLTHRVDVANNANADFFISVHHNSAGETAKGVLTLYSSEAQDSKFGGKLDSNRIERSKQMATRINNNIANKLGLNNRGGQEQNLFVCRNTNIPAVLVEVGFITNKEEAARCADSASQKKVAQAIAEVIAGNI
;
A
#
# COMPACT_ATOMS: atom_id res chain seq x y z
N MET A 1 -28.29 -11.06 -54.53
CA MET A 1 -26.93 -11.36 -54.02
C MET A 1 -27.05 -11.60 -52.52
N ASN A 2 -26.83 -12.84 -52.08
CA ASN A 2 -26.79 -13.28 -50.68
C ASN A 2 -25.72 -12.48 -49.91
N ILE A 3 -25.83 -12.23 -48.60
CA ILE A 3 -25.43 -13.19 -47.55
C ILE A 3 -26.08 -12.83 -46.18
N LYS A 4 -27.00 -13.71 -45.78
CA LYS A 4 -27.23 -14.34 -44.46
C LYS A 4 -26.78 -13.61 -43.17
N LYS A 5 -27.78 -13.11 -42.43
CA LYS A 5 -27.81 -13.17 -40.95
C LYS A 5 -28.26 -14.59 -40.54
N LYS A 6 -27.49 -15.27 -39.69
CA LYS A 6 -27.97 -16.46 -38.97
C LYS A 6 -28.07 -16.14 -37.48
N PHE A 7 -29.32 -16.05 -37.04
CA PHE A 7 -29.74 -16.37 -35.68
C PHE A 7 -29.48 -17.86 -35.43
N THR A 8 -28.96 -18.20 -34.25
CA THR A 8 -29.15 -19.55 -33.69
C THR A 8 -29.34 -19.43 -32.19
N THR A 9 -30.60 -19.60 -31.79
CA THR A 9 -31.06 -19.98 -30.47
C THR A 9 -30.46 -21.35 -30.10
N PHE A 10 -30.05 -21.54 -28.85
CA PHE A 10 -30.00 -22.89 -28.27
C PHE A 10 -30.57 -22.85 -26.85
N ALA A 11 -31.60 -23.65 -26.64
CA ALA A 11 -32.29 -23.87 -25.38
C ALA A 11 -31.87 -25.22 -24.78
N LEU A 12 -31.86 -25.26 -23.44
CA LEU A 12 -32.09 -26.37 -22.51
C LEU A 12 -31.34 -27.71 -22.71
N ALA A 13 -30.64 -28.14 -21.64
CA ALA A 13 -30.98 -29.40 -20.95
C ALA A 13 -30.34 -29.44 -19.55
N PHE A 14 -31.20 -29.48 -18.54
CA PHE A 14 -30.91 -29.78 -17.14
C PHE A 14 -30.82 -31.30 -17.00
N ALA A 15 -29.75 -31.82 -16.41
CA ALA A 15 -29.71 -33.20 -15.91
C ALA A 15 -29.11 -33.17 -14.50
N VAL A 16 -30.01 -33.08 -13.52
CA VAL A 16 -29.73 -33.36 -12.12
C VAL A 16 -29.67 -34.88 -11.97
N VAL A 17 -28.50 -35.40 -11.59
CA VAL A 17 -28.43 -36.67 -10.87
C VAL A 17 -28.02 -36.32 -9.44
N LEU A 18 -29.04 -36.32 -8.58
CA LEU A 18 -28.91 -36.27 -7.13
C LEU A 18 -28.37 -37.65 -6.70
N SER A 19 -27.08 -37.76 -6.38
CA SER A 19 -26.62 -38.83 -5.50
C SER A 19 -26.77 -38.35 -4.06
N LEU A 20 -27.82 -38.84 -3.42
CA LEU A 20 -28.06 -38.77 -1.98
C LEU A 20 -26.86 -39.37 -1.24
N ILE A 21 -26.09 -38.53 -0.55
CA ILE A 21 -25.28 -38.92 0.60
C ILE A 21 -25.70 -37.99 1.74
N PRO A 22 -26.03 -38.49 2.93
CA PRO A 22 -26.40 -37.65 4.06
C PRO A 22 -25.23 -36.71 4.37
N GLY A 23 -25.43 -35.42 4.09
CA GLY A 23 -24.52 -34.37 4.53
C GLY A 23 -24.55 -34.34 6.05
N LEU A 24 -23.67 -35.11 6.70
CA LEU A 24 -23.24 -34.82 8.06
C LEU A 24 -22.49 -33.49 7.99
N SER A 25 -23.17 -32.44 8.46
CA SER A 25 -22.55 -31.13 8.66
C SER A 25 -21.48 -31.26 9.74
N ALA A 26 -20.22 -31.20 9.35
CA ALA A 26 -19.11 -30.91 10.24
C ALA A 26 -18.58 -29.52 9.88
N GLN A 27 -19.19 -28.50 10.49
CA GLN A 27 -18.70 -27.12 10.45
C GLN A 27 -17.88 -26.88 11.72
N ALA A 28 -16.60 -26.51 11.58
CA ALA A 28 -15.91 -25.84 12.67
C ALA A 28 -16.61 -24.48 12.88
N ALA A 29 -17.19 -24.28 14.06
CA ALA A 29 -17.97 -23.11 14.41
C ALA A 29 -17.05 -21.88 14.52
N THR A 30 -17.19 -20.94 13.59
CA THR A 30 -16.90 -19.53 13.86
C THR A 30 -18.09 -18.97 14.64
N THR A 31 -17.86 -18.12 15.63
CA THR A 31 -18.96 -17.47 16.35
C THR A 31 -19.81 -16.69 15.35
N ASP A 32 -21.00 -17.22 15.09
CA ASP A 32 -21.95 -16.70 14.13
C ASP A 32 -23.13 -16.11 14.90
N PHE A 33 -23.42 -14.85 14.63
CA PHE A 33 -24.48 -14.13 15.33
C PHE A 33 -25.80 -14.27 14.59
N LYS A 34 -26.90 -14.36 15.33
CA LYS A 34 -28.25 -14.27 14.74
C LYS A 34 -28.51 -12.83 14.32
N ILE A 35 -29.08 -12.67 13.12
CA ILE A 35 -29.47 -11.34 12.60
C ILE A 35 -30.53 -10.73 13.50
N ILE A 36 -31.52 -11.53 13.92
CA ILE A 36 -32.51 -11.16 14.93
C ILE A 36 -31.94 -11.51 16.30
N SER A 37 -31.51 -10.49 17.04
CA SER A 37 -30.95 -10.61 18.39
C SER A 37 -30.86 -9.24 19.06
N GLU A 38 -30.85 -9.22 20.39
CA GLU A 38 -30.58 -8.00 21.16
C GLU A 38 -29.14 -7.52 20.93
N SER A 39 -28.98 -6.19 20.78
CA SER A 39 -27.66 -5.59 20.75
C SER A 39 -27.18 -5.25 22.15
N LYS A 40 -25.94 -5.64 22.46
CA LYS A 40 -25.24 -5.20 23.68
C LYS A 40 -24.55 -3.84 23.51
N VAL A 41 -24.39 -3.39 22.26
CA VAL A 41 -23.73 -2.14 21.89
C VAL A 41 -24.75 -1.01 21.96
N THR A 42 -24.35 0.20 22.36
CA THR A 42 -25.21 1.40 22.28
C THR A 42 -24.97 2.20 20.99
N ALA A 43 -25.96 2.99 20.56
CA ALA A 43 -25.80 3.91 19.41
C ALA A 43 -24.57 4.83 19.56
N LYS A 44 -24.33 5.35 20.77
CA LYS A 44 -23.16 6.18 21.07
C LYS A 44 -21.84 5.43 20.86
N GLN A 45 -21.74 4.18 21.32
CA GLN A 45 -20.55 3.35 21.10
C GLN A 45 -20.34 3.02 19.63
N ALA A 46 -21.42 2.70 18.89
CA ALA A 46 -21.38 2.47 17.45
C ALA A 46 -20.90 3.71 16.68
N LYS A 47 -21.43 4.89 17.02
CA LYS A 47 -20.99 6.18 16.47
C LYS A 47 -19.51 6.44 16.73
N SER A 48 -19.05 6.31 17.98
CA SER A 48 -17.64 6.52 18.34
C SER A 48 -16.71 5.52 17.65
N TRP A 49 -17.12 4.26 17.56
CA TRP A 49 -16.38 3.24 16.81
C TRP A 49 -16.26 3.62 15.34
N ALA A 50 -17.36 3.97 14.67
CA ALA A 50 -17.34 4.37 13.26
C ALA A 50 -16.44 5.59 13.04
N LYS A 51 -16.49 6.58 13.93
CA LYS A 51 -15.55 7.72 13.91
C LYS A 51 -14.10 7.31 14.02
N SER A 52 -13.78 6.36 14.91
CA SER A 52 -12.42 5.81 15.01
C SER A 52 -11.93 5.08 13.75
N LYS A 53 -12.85 4.70 12.85
CA LYS A 53 -12.59 4.07 11.56
C LYS A 53 -12.61 5.02 10.36
N GLY A 54 -12.70 6.34 10.61
CA GLY A 54 -12.72 7.36 9.56
C GLY A 54 -14.08 7.54 8.87
N ALA A 55 -15.19 7.25 9.57
CA ALA A 55 -16.52 7.51 9.05
C ALA A 55 -16.84 8.99 8.87
N THR A 56 -17.62 9.31 7.83
CA THR A 56 -18.22 10.65 7.65
C THR A 56 -19.13 10.99 8.83
N ASP A 57 -19.43 12.29 9.06
CA ASP A 57 -20.39 12.71 10.10
C ASP A 57 -21.76 12.09 9.85
N THR A 58 -22.25 12.18 8.62
CA THR A 58 -23.53 11.60 8.23
C THR A 58 -23.61 10.10 8.53
N PHE A 59 -22.61 9.31 8.16
CA PHE A 59 -22.64 7.86 8.43
C PHE A 59 -22.57 7.54 9.91
N ALA A 60 -21.75 8.27 10.67
CA ALA A 60 -21.66 8.12 12.12
C ALA A 60 -23.03 8.36 12.77
N ASP A 61 -23.79 9.34 12.27
CA ASP A 61 -25.14 9.68 12.76
C ASP A 61 -26.21 8.65 12.38
N LEU A 62 -25.99 7.82 11.35
CA LEU A 62 -26.92 6.72 11.03
C LEU A 62 -27.05 5.70 12.16
N ALA A 63 -26.06 5.62 13.06
CA ALA A 63 -26.17 4.78 14.26
C ALA A 63 -27.45 5.11 15.05
N ASP A 64 -27.80 6.38 15.19
CA ASP A 64 -29.00 6.77 15.93
C ASP A 64 -30.29 6.26 15.23
N LEU A 65 -30.31 6.24 13.90
CA LEU A 65 -31.44 5.72 13.12
C LEU A 65 -31.55 4.18 13.22
N TYR A 66 -30.44 3.45 13.11
CA TYR A 66 -30.46 1.99 13.24
C TYR A 66 -30.99 1.56 14.61
N PHE A 67 -30.50 2.20 15.67
CA PHE A 67 -30.93 1.90 17.04
C PHE A 67 -32.34 2.39 17.35
N LYS A 68 -32.83 3.45 16.67
CA LYS A 68 -34.22 3.91 16.76
C LYS A 68 -35.20 2.93 16.12
N TYR A 69 -34.91 2.43 14.92
CA TYR A 69 -35.89 1.69 14.12
C TYR A 69 -35.84 0.16 14.29
N ALA A 70 -34.72 -0.42 14.75
CA ALA A 70 -34.55 -1.87 14.81
C ALA A 70 -35.72 -2.66 15.45
N SER A 71 -36.27 -2.20 16.57
CA SER A 71 -37.38 -2.86 17.28
C SER A 71 -38.71 -2.83 16.52
N GLU A 72 -38.89 -1.84 15.64
CA GLU A 72 -40.09 -1.73 14.81
C GLU A 72 -39.94 -2.49 13.48
N HIS A 73 -38.74 -2.98 13.20
CA HIS A 73 -38.36 -3.61 11.94
C HIS A 73 -37.77 -5.02 12.15
N GLY A 74 -38.55 -5.88 12.82
CA GLY A 74 -38.27 -7.31 12.96
C GLY A 74 -37.20 -7.67 13.98
N ASP A 75 -36.93 -6.77 14.93
CA ASP A 75 -35.94 -6.94 16.00
C ASP A 75 -34.54 -7.32 15.48
N VAL A 76 -34.19 -6.80 14.29
CA VAL A 76 -32.85 -6.96 13.72
C VAL A 76 -31.86 -6.28 14.65
N ASN A 77 -30.75 -6.96 14.95
CA ASN A 77 -29.71 -6.40 15.80
C ASN A 77 -29.16 -5.10 15.16
N PRO A 78 -29.40 -3.91 15.76
CA PRO A 78 -29.05 -2.63 15.14
C PRO A 78 -27.56 -2.49 14.90
N ALA A 79 -26.71 -3.07 15.75
CA ALA A 79 -25.27 -3.02 15.58
C ALA A 79 -24.79 -3.88 14.41
N ILE A 80 -25.41 -5.05 14.17
CA ILE A 80 -25.11 -5.90 13.01
C ILE A 80 -25.48 -5.17 11.71
N ALA A 81 -26.70 -4.64 11.64
CA ALA A 81 -27.15 -3.87 10.47
C ALA A 81 -26.26 -2.62 10.24
N TYR A 82 -25.83 -1.96 11.31
CA TYR A 82 -24.95 -0.80 11.23
C TYR A 82 -23.55 -1.15 10.69
N VAL A 83 -22.91 -2.22 11.18
CA VAL A 83 -21.59 -2.61 10.66
C VAL A 83 -21.67 -3.18 9.24
N GLN A 84 -22.80 -3.78 8.86
CA GLN A 84 -23.06 -4.15 7.47
C GLN A 84 -23.18 -2.89 6.60
N ALA A 85 -23.89 -1.85 7.05
CA ALA A 85 -23.93 -0.58 6.34
C ALA A 85 -22.55 0.08 6.22
N ALA A 86 -21.71 -0.06 7.25
CA ALA A 86 -20.33 0.43 7.22
C ALA A 86 -19.52 -0.28 6.13
N LYS A 87 -19.69 -1.60 5.99
CA LYS A 87 -19.08 -2.39 4.93
C LYS A 87 -19.54 -1.96 3.54
N GLU A 88 -20.86 -1.83 3.36
CA GLU A 88 -21.48 -1.54 2.06
C GLU A 88 -21.15 -0.13 1.55
N THR A 89 -21.05 0.84 2.47
CA THR A 89 -20.82 2.24 2.12
C THR A 89 -19.37 2.68 2.28
N GLY A 90 -18.49 1.83 2.82
CA GLY A 90 -17.14 2.25 3.22
C GLY A 90 -17.17 3.33 4.30
N TYR A 91 -17.98 3.13 5.34
CA TYR A 91 -18.21 4.10 6.44
C TYR A 91 -18.76 5.45 5.96
N GLY A 92 -19.62 5.44 4.93
CA GLY A 92 -20.18 6.64 4.32
C GLY A 92 -19.29 7.38 3.35
N ASN A 93 -18.12 6.83 3.00
CA ASN A 93 -17.22 7.45 2.01
C ASN A 93 -17.56 7.07 0.56
N PHE A 94 -18.41 6.05 0.37
CA PHE A 94 -18.92 5.55 -0.90
C PHE A 94 -17.83 5.26 -1.95
N GLY A 95 -17.44 3.99 -2.08
CA GLY A 95 -16.37 3.57 -3.00
C GLY A 95 -16.83 3.13 -4.39
N GLY A 96 -18.14 3.04 -4.64
CA GLY A 96 -18.73 2.41 -5.82
C GLY A 96 -19.63 3.34 -6.64
N VAL A 97 -20.71 2.81 -7.19
CA VAL A 97 -21.63 3.55 -8.09
C VAL A 97 -22.58 4.48 -7.35
N LEU A 98 -22.84 4.17 -6.07
CA LEU A 98 -23.69 4.96 -5.18
C LEU A 98 -22.87 6.04 -4.50
N ASP A 99 -23.55 7.12 -4.17
CA ASP A 99 -23.03 8.24 -3.38
C ASP A 99 -24.04 8.58 -2.27
N GLU A 100 -23.67 9.49 -1.38
CA GLU A 100 -24.48 9.89 -0.23
C GLU A 100 -25.90 10.33 -0.62
N SER A 101 -26.09 10.91 -1.82
CA SER A 101 -27.39 11.40 -2.27
C SER A 101 -28.42 10.28 -2.44
N TYR A 102 -27.99 9.01 -2.51
CA TYR A 102 -28.88 7.87 -2.64
C TYR A 102 -29.62 7.50 -1.36
N HIS A 103 -29.09 7.94 -0.20
CA HIS A 103 -29.57 7.53 1.11
C HIS A 103 -29.73 6.01 1.23
N ASN A 104 -28.88 5.24 0.55
CA ASN A 104 -28.97 3.78 0.45
C ASN A 104 -27.79 3.16 1.21
N PRO A 105 -28.01 2.68 2.44
CA PRO A 105 -26.92 2.23 3.30
C PRO A 105 -26.42 0.82 3.00
N CYS A 106 -27.05 0.08 2.08
CA CYS A 106 -26.77 -1.34 1.92
C CYS A 106 -26.80 -1.84 0.47
N GLY A 107 -26.72 -0.94 -0.50
CA GLY A 107 -26.68 -1.29 -1.92
C GLY A 107 -27.99 -1.88 -2.47
N LEU A 108 -29.13 -1.62 -1.82
CA LEU A 108 -30.42 -2.18 -2.22
C LEU A 108 -30.77 -1.80 -3.67
N LYS A 109 -31.11 -2.79 -4.49
CA LYS A 109 -31.52 -2.58 -5.89
C LYS A 109 -33.00 -2.22 -6.00
N ASN A 110 -33.37 -1.59 -7.10
CA ASN A 110 -34.79 -1.41 -7.45
C ASN A 110 -35.45 -2.79 -7.72
N PRO A 111 -36.79 -2.87 -7.88
CA PRO A 111 -37.48 -4.14 -8.09
C PRO A 111 -37.01 -4.91 -9.34
N SER A 112 -36.73 -4.18 -10.42
CA SER A 112 -36.25 -4.74 -11.69
C SER A 112 -34.85 -5.36 -11.60
N GLY A 113 -34.05 -4.94 -10.62
CA GLY A 113 -32.65 -5.35 -10.48
C GLY A 113 -31.75 -4.72 -11.56
N GLY A 114 -30.62 -5.37 -11.82
CA GLY A 114 -29.62 -4.91 -12.80
C GLY A 114 -28.19 -5.23 -12.34
N GLY A 115 -27.21 -4.76 -13.10
CA GLY A 115 -25.78 -4.95 -12.78
C GLY A 115 -25.31 -4.07 -11.63
N ASP A 116 -24.31 -4.53 -10.87
CA ASP A 116 -23.75 -3.80 -9.71
C ASP A 116 -23.07 -2.48 -10.12
N ALA A 117 -22.65 -2.36 -11.37
CA ALA A 117 -22.06 -1.15 -11.94
C ALA A 117 -23.11 -0.13 -12.46
N ASP A 118 -24.40 -0.48 -12.51
CA ASP A 118 -25.45 0.37 -13.06
C ASP A 118 -26.11 1.23 -11.98
N LYS A 119 -25.90 2.55 -12.06
CA LYS A 119 -26.44 3.54 -11.13
C LYS A 119 -27.97 3.56 -11.08
N ASN A 120 -28.63 3.18 -12.18
CA ASN A 120 -30.09 3.15 -12.28
C ASN A 120 -30.69 1.85 -11.75
N ALA A 121 -29.88 0.80 -11.59
CA ALA A 121 -30.32 -0.47 -10.99
C ALA A 121 -30.52 -0.37 -9.47
N HIS A 122 -30.00 0.68 -8.84
CA HIS A 122 -30.00 0.85 -7.39
C HIS A 122 -31.11 1.78 -6.91
N GLN A 123 -31.69 1.44 -5.75
CA GLN A 123 -32.73 2.24 -5.15
C GLN A 123 -32.15 3.54 -4.60
N LYS A 124 -32.76 4.67 -4.96
CA LYS A 124 -32.53 5.98 -4.35
C LYS A 124 -33.68 6.25 -3.39
N PHE A 125 -33.38 6.41 -2.11
CA PHE A 125 -34.36 6.73 -1.07
C PHE A 125 -34.47 8.24 -0.88
N LYS A 126 -35.62 8.72 -0.42
CA LYS A 126 -35.83 10.17 -0.24
C LYS A 126 -35.06 10.72 0.95
N SER A 127 -34.78 9.87 1.94
CA SER A 127 -34.07 10.23 3.16
C SER A 127 -33.33 9.03 3.75
N TRP A 128 -32.40 9.31 4.67
CA TRP A 128 -31.71 8.27 5.45
C TRP A 128 -32.67 7.45 6.31
N ASP A 129 -33.76 8.03 6.80
CA ASP A 129 -34.82 7.30 7.51
C ASP A 129 -35.42 6.18 6.65
N GLU A 130 -35.78 6.48 5.39
CA GLU A 130 -36.33 5.47 4.48
C GLU A 130 -35.31 4.37 4.15
N GLY A 131 -34.05 4.75 3.88
CA GLY A 131 -33.01 3.80 3.53
C GLY A 131 -32.59 2.88 4.68
N VAL A 132 -32.50 3.39 5.91
CA VAL A 132 -32.19 2.59 7.10
C VAL A 132 -33.32 1.61 7.40
N GLN A 133 -34.58 2.05 7.33
CA GLN A 133 -35.74 1.18 7.51
C GLN A 133 -35.81 0.10 6.42
N ALA A 134 -35.55 0.46 5.15
CA ALA A 134 -35.49 -0.52 4.06
C ALA A 134 -34.39 -1.57 4.27
N HIS A 135 -33.21 -1.16 4.77
CA HIS A 135 -32.13 -2.10 5.11
C HIS A 135 -32.57 -3.07 6.22
N LEU A 136 -33.14 -2.54 7.31
CA LEU A 136 -33.63 -3.35 8.43
C LEU A 136 -34.73 -4.32 7.97
N ASP A 137 -35.69 -3.86 7.16
CA ASP A 137 -36.76 -4.70 6.62
C ASP A 137 -36.24 -5.82 5.72
N HIS A 138 -35.22 -5.52 4.90
CA HIS A 138 -34.62 -6.53 4.05
C HIS A 138 -33.90 -7.61 4.88
N LEU A 139 -33.15 -7.21 5.90
CA LEU A 139 -32.50 -8.15 6.84
C LEU A 139 -33.52 -8.96 7.64
N ALA A 140 -34.58 -8.32 8.15
CA ALA A 140 -35.66 -8.98 8.87
C ALA A 140 -36.35 -10.04 8.00
N LEU A 141 -36.61 -9.73 6.73
CA LEU A 141 -37.17 -10.68 5.78
C LEU A 141 -36.21 -11.86 5.55
N TYR A 142 -34.92 -11.60 5.26
CA TYR A 142 -33.91 -12.66 5.11
C TYR A 142 -33.80 -13.55 6.33
N ALA A 143 -33.84 -12.97 7.53
CA ALA A 143 -33.79 -13.66 8.80
C ALA A 143 -35.08 -14.40 9.16
N GLY A 144 -36.16 -14.16 8.43
CA GLY A 144 -37.44 -14.80 8.66
C GLY A 144 -38.17 -14.26 9.87
N ALA A 145 -38.00 -12.96 10.18
CA ALA A 145 -38.66 -12.30 11.30
C ALA A 145 -40.18 -12.50 11.32
N ASP A 146 -40.74 -12.54 12.52
CA ASP A 146 -42.18 -12.61 12.70
C ASP A 146 -42.83 -11.32 12.15
N GLY A 147 -43.97 -11.47 11.47
CA GLY A 147 -44.64 -10.37 10.76
C GLY A 147 -44.08 -10.06 9.36
N TYR A 148 -43.06 -10.78 8.89
CA TYR A 148 -42.49 -10.59 7.54
C TYR A 148 -42.98 -11.64 6.53
N PRO A 149 -43.15 -11.30 5.24
CA PRO A 149 -43.02 -9.96 4.66
C PRO A 149 -44.15 -9.03 5.15
N ARG A 150 -43.77 -7.86 5.68
CA ARG A 150 -44.71 -6.78 6.03
C ARG A 150 -45.21 -6.04 4.79
N LYS A 151 -46.42 -5.49 4.87
CA LYS A 151 -47.08 -4.75 3.78
C LYS A 151 -46.56 -3.33 3.60
N ASP A 152 -46.21 -2.68 4.71
CA ASP A 152 -45.75 -1.29 4.74
C ASP A 152 -44.23 -1.29 4.95
N THR A 153 -43.48 -1.21 3.85
CA THR A 153 -42.02 -1.25 3.83
C THR A 153 -41.47 -0.36 2.73
N TYR A 154 -40.29 0.22 2.98
CA TYR A 154 -39.52 0.93 1.96
C TYR A 154 -38.63 -0.01 1.13
N ASP A 155 -38.46 -1.28 1.53
CA ASP A 155 -37.68 -2.27 0.80
C ASP A 155 -38.32 -2.59 -0.57
N PRO A 156 -37.72 -2.17 -1.69
CA PRO A 156 -38.23 -2.45 -3.03
C PRO A 156 -38.09 -3.92 -3.45
N ARG A 157 -37.34 -4.72 -2.69
CA ARG A 157 -37.04 -6.14 -2.97
C ARG A 157 -37.58 -7.07 -1.89
N HIS A 158 -38.69 -6.66 -1.29
CA HIS A 158 -39.38 -7.38 -0.21
C HIS A 158 -40.15 -8.62 -0.69
N PHE A 159 -39.46 -9.51 -1.41
CA PHE A 159 -40.06 -10.68 -2.02
C PHE A 159 -40.14 -11.83 -1.02
N VAL A 160 -41.33 -12.42 -0.86
CA VAL A 160 -41.52 -13.59 0.04
C VAL A 160 -40.54 -14.75 -0.23
N THR A 161 -40.01 -14.84 -1.46
CA THR A 161 -39.04 -15.86 -1.89
C THR A 161 -37.68 -15.80 -1.19
N ILE A 162 -37.35 -14.69 -0.51
CA ILE A 162 -36.13 -14.57 0.30
C ILE A 162 -36.37 -14.80 1.80
N LYS A 163 -37.63 -14.96 2.22
CA LYS A 163 -37.97 -15.12 3.64
C LYS A 163 -37.22 -16.30 4.27
N GLY A 164 -36.52 -16.05 5.37
CA GLY A 164 -35.83 -17.08 6.15
C GLY A 164 -34.63 -17.72 5.46
N LYS A 165 -34.16 -17.16 4.33
CA LYS A 165 -33.00 -17.70 3.62
C LYS A 165 -31.68 -17.46 4.36
N ALA A 166 -31.60 -16.51 5.28
CA ALA A 166 -30.39 -16.23 6.05
C ALA A 166 -30.73 -15.84 7.50
N THR A 167 -30.73 -16.79 8.43
CA THR A 167 -31.07 -16.55 9.85
C THR A 167 -29.90 -16.04 10.69
N THR A 168 -28.67 -16.25 10.22
CA THR A 168 -27.42 -15.80 10.86
C THR A 168 -26.61 -14.92 9.93
N VAL A 169 -25.68 -14.13 10.49
CA VAL A 169 -24.86 -13.21 9.71
C VAL A 169 -24.00 -13.97 8.68
N ASN A 170 -23.33 -15.07 9.04
CA ASN A 170 -22.55 -15.86 8.07
C ASN A 170 -23.43 -16.35 6.92
N SER A 171 -24.70 -16.69 7.20
CA SER A 171 -25.62 -17.21 6.20
C SER A 171 -26.07 -16.18 5.14
N LEU A 172 -25.70 -14.90 5.30
CA LEU A 172 -25.81 -13.86 4.28
C LEU A 172 -24.83 -14.07 3.11
N GLY A 173 -23.72 -14.81 3.34
CA GLY A 173 -22.76 -15.17 2.29
C GLY A 173 -23.42 -15.93 1.13
N GLY A 174 -23.17 -15.48 -0.10
CA GLY A 174 -23.76 -16.04 -1.32
C GLY A 174 -25.27 -15.79 -1.49
N LYS A 175 -25.94 -15.11 -0.54
CA LYS A 175 -27.39 -14.87 -0.57
C LYS A 175 -27.75 -13.39 -0.59
N TRP A 176 -27.09 -12.59 0.25
CA TRP A 176 -27.17 -11.13 0.24
C TRP A 176 -26.22 -10.57 -0.82
N ALA A 177 -24.95 -10.98 -0.75
CA ALA A 177 -23.92 -10.65 -1.72
C ALA A 177 -23.40 -11.93 -2.40
N PRO A 178 -22.89 -11.86 -3.64
CA PRO A 178 -22.31 -13.02 -4.33
C PRO A 178 -21.13 -13.65 -3.57
N SER A 179 -20.41 -12.86 -2.77
CA SER A 179 -19.29 -13.35 -1.96
C SER A 179 -19.77 -14.36 -0.91
N ALA A 180 -19.16 -15.54 -0.90
CA ALA A 180 -19.43 -16.59 0.09
C ALA A 180 -18.92 -16.21 1.50
N THR A 181 -17.92 -15.34 1.61
CA THR A 181 -17.33 -14.87 2.88
C THR A 181 -17.99 -13.59 3.41
N TYR A 182 -18.95 -13.03 2.67
CA TYR A 182 -19.58 -11.75 3.02
C TYR A 182 -20.05 -11.68 4.48
N GLY A 183 -20.74 -12.72 4.95
CA GLY A 183 -21.24 -12.78 6.31
C GLY A 183 -20.13 -12.87 7.37
N GLU A 184 -19.02 -13.54 7.08
CA GLU A 184 -17.86 -13.61 7.98
C GLU A 184 -17.21 -12.23 8.14
N GLU A 185 -17.15 -11.45 7.05
CA GLU A 185 -16.62 -10.09 7.05
C GLU A 185 -17.51 -9.14 7.89
N VAL A 186 -18.83 -9.28 7.79
CA VAL A 186 -19.78 -8.54 8.65
C VAL A 186 -19.62 -8.95 10.11
N ASN A 187 -19.47 -10.25 10.39
CA ASN A 187 -19.21 -10.76 11.75
C ASN A 187 -17.88 -10.24 12.32
N ALA A 188 -16.84 -10.10 11.49
CA ALA A 188 -15.57 -9.52 11.92
C ALA A 188 -15.70 -8.05 12.33
N LEU A 189 -16.47 -7.26 11.57
CA LEU A 189 -16.76 -5.87 11.92
C LEU A 189 -17.60 -5.78 13.20
N TYR A 190 -18.58 -6.66 13.37
CA TYR A 190 -19.41 -6.68 14.58
C TYR A 190 -18.58 -7.02 15.83
N LYS A 191 -17.68 -8.00 15.73
CA LYS A 191 -16.72 -8.33 16.80
C LYS A 191 -15.80 -7.15 17.12
N ASN A 192 -15.28 -6.46 16.09
CA ASN A 192 -14.44 -5.29 16.29
C ASN A 192 -15.18 -4.14 17.00
N LEU A 193 -16.46 -3.94 16.67
CA LEU A 193 -17.32 -2.99 17.37
C LEU A 193 -17.55 -3.39 18.84
N MET A 194 -17.82 -4.66 19.10
CA MET A 194 -17.97 -5.15 20.49
C MET A 194 -16.67 -5.02 21.29
N ASP A 195 -15.52 -5.34 20.70
CA ASP A 195 -14.21 -5.15 21.35
C ASP A 195 -13.96 -3.66 21.68
N TYR A 196 -14.23 -2.76 20.73
CA TYR A 196 -14.13 -1.31 20.95
C TYR A 196 -15.06 -0.83 22.08
N ALA A 197 -16.27 -1.39 22.15
CA ALA A 197 -17.25 -1.08 23.16
C ALA A 197 -16.98 -1.75 24.53
N GLY A 198 -15.95 -2.60 24.63
CA GLY A 198 -15.64 -3.36 25.85
C GLY A 198 -16.69 -4.43 26.18
N ILE A 199 -17.41 -4.94 25.18
CA ILE A 199 -18.49 -5.91 25.34
C ILE A 199 -17.95 -7.31 25.12
N ASP A 200 -18.21 -8.19 26.09
CA ASP A 200 -17.87 -9.60 25.94
C ASP A 200 -18.95 -10.37 25.14
N TYR A 201 -18.47 -11.25 24.28
CA TYR A 201 -19.25 -12.13 23.43
C TYR A 201 -18.59 -13.52 23.47
N PRO A 202 -19.32 -14.60 23.14
CA PRO A 202 -18.72 -15.93 23.03
C PRO A 202 -17.53 -15.84 22.08
N LYS A 203 -16.31 -15.94 22.61
CA LYS A 203 -15.09 -16.05 21.82
C LYS A 203 -14.93 -17.52 21.50
N ASP A 204 -14.66 -17.85 20.23
CA ASP A 204 -14.35 -19.21 19.81
C ASP A 204 -13.32 -19.78 20.80
N ASN A 205 -13.65 -20.88 21.49
CA ASN A 205 -12.96 -21.39 22.68
C ASN A 205 -11.41 -21.40 22.52
N GLY A 206 -10.78 -20.28 22.86
CA GLY A 206 -9.40 -20.14 23.25
C GLY A 206 -9.40 -19.81 24.73
N LYS A 207 -9.56 -20.82 25.59
CA LYS A 207 -9.41 -20.65 27.03
C LYS A 207 -8.01 -20.13 27.34
N THR A 208 -7.97 -19.10 28.17
CA THR A 208 -6.82 -18.65 28.96
C THR A 208 -6.03 -19.84 29.54
N PRO A 209 -4.68 -19.81 29.54
CA PRO A 209 -3.90 -20.93 30.03
C PRO A 209 -3.88 -20.91 31.56
N ASP A 210 -4.69 -21.77 32.17
CA ASP A 210 -4.30 -22.46 33.39
C ASP A 210 -4.46 -23.97 33.19
N LYS A 211 -3.32 -24.66 33.29
CA LYS A 211 -3.07 -26.13 33.32
C LYS A 211 -3.63 -26.99 32.16
N LYS A 212 -2.68 -27.43 31.30
CA LYS A 212 -2.63 -28.59 30.36
C LYS A 212 -3.64 -29.73 30.67
N PRO A 213 -4.34 -30.37 29.69
CA PRO A 213 -3.76 -31.00 28.48
C PRO A 213 -4.51 -30.92 27.11
N SER A 214 -3.71 -31.07 26.04
CA SER A 214 -3.88 -31.41 24.61
C SER A 214 -5.25 -31.40 23.88
N ASN A 215 -5.36 -30.59 22.82
CA ASN A 215 -5.49 -31.05 21.41
C ASN A 215 -5.38 -29.85 20.45
N ALA A 216 -4.53 -29.96 19.44
CA ALA A 216 -4.07 -28.87 18.57
C ALA A 216 -5.18 -28.28 17.69
N SER A 217 -5.29 -26.95 17.66
CA SER A 217 -6.02 -26.23 16.60
C SER A 217 -5.38 -26.54 15.23
N PRO A 218 -6.17 -26.69 14.16
CA PRO A 218 -5.65 -26.91 12.82
C PRO A 218 -4.72 -25.77 12.41
N ASN A 219 -3.45 -26.12 12.19
CA ASN A 219 -2.39 -25.23 11.73
C ASN A 219 -1.61 -25.96 10.63
N PRO A 220 -2.11 -25.95 9.38
CA PRO A 220 -1.54 -26.73 8.28
C PRO A 220 -0.12 -26.26 7.90
N ALA A 221 0.19 -24.98 8.14
CA ALA A 221 1.53 -24.40 8.11
C ALA A 221 1.50 -22.97 8.68
N THR A 222 2.67 -22.39 8.96
CA THR A 222 2.79 -20.94 9.19
C THR A 222 2.35 -20.19 7.93
N PRO A 223 1.35 -19.29 8.00
CA PRO A 223 0.96 -18.46 6.87
C PRO A 223 2.14 -17.65 6.32
N GLU A 224 2.13 -17.36 5.01
CA GLU A 224 3.09 -16.41 4.42
C GLU A 224 2.99 -15.07 5.17
N SER A 225 4.13 -14.45 5.50
CA SER A 225 4.12 -13.14 6.13
C SER A 225 3.48 -12.12 5.19
N LYS A 226 2.38 -11.51 5.63
CA LYS A 226 1.69 -10.46 4.88
C LYS A 226 2.66 -9.33 4.51
N PRO A 227 2.83 -9.02 3.21
CA PRO A 227 3.70 -7.93 2.75
C PRO A 227 3.13 -6.56 3.10
N SER A 228 3.99 -5.57 3.33
CA SER A 228 3.60 -4.16 3.48
C SER A 228 2.94 -3.62 2.21
N ALA A 229 2.03 -2.65 2.36
CA ALA A 229 1.38 -2.01 1.22
C ALA A 229 2.41 -1.25 0.38
N PRO A 230 2.26 -1.22 -0.96
CA PRO A 230 3.17 -0.48 -1.80
C PRO A 230 3.03 1.02 -1.53
N ASN A 231 4.17 1.72 -1.46
CA ASN A 231 4.22 3.16 -1.26
C ASN A 231 3.64 3.85 -2.51
N ALA A 232 2.56 4.59 -2.29
CA ALA A 232 1.92 5.42 -3.29
C ALA A 232 2.09 6.87 -2.83
N SER A 233 2.55 7.74 -3.72
CA SER A 233 2.63 9.17 -3.44
C SER A 233 1.30 9.84 -3.75
N ASP A 234 0.96 10.88 -3.00
CA ASP A 234 -0.25 11.66 -3.25
C ASP A 234 -0.05 12.55 -4.49
N VAL A 235 -1.15 12.79 -5.21
CA VAL A 235 -1.18 13.80 -6.28
C VAL A 235 -1.37 15.19 -5.70
N ILE A 236 -0.88 16.21 -6.41
CA ILE A 236 -1.22 17.60 -6.10
C ILE A 236 -2.70 17.82 -6.45
N THR A 237 -3.53 18.21 -5.50
CA THR A 237 -5.00 18.33 -5.67
C THR A 237 -5.49 19.75 -5.99
N GLY A 238 -4.69 20.78 -5.72
CA GLY A 238 -5.06 22.18 -5.94
C GLY A 238 -4.51 22.77 -7.24
N ASN A 239 -5.34 23.49 -7.99
CA ASN A 239 -4.90 24.36 -9.09
C ASN A 239 -4.24 25.62 -8.51
N LYS A 240 -2.99 25.56 -8.05
CA LYS A 240 -2.32 26.75 -7.50
C LYS A 240 -0.81 26.75 -7.73
N PRO A 241 -0.27 27.68 -8.53
CA PRO A 241 1.09 28.17 -8.34
C PRO A 241 1.13 29.08 -7.09
N GLN A 242 2.20 29.01 -6.29
CA GLN A 242 2.45 30.01 -5.24
C GLN A 242 2.69 31.38 -5.89
N SER A 243 1.76 32.31 -5.72
CA SER A 243 2.04 33.74 -5.92
C SER A 243 2.46 34.37 -4.60
N SER A 244 3.61 35.06 -4.62
CA SER A 244 4.03 35.97 -3.58
C SER A 244 3.11 37.19 -3.59
N ASN A 245 2.35 37.36 -2.50
CA ASN A 245 1.66 38.61 -2.22
C ASN A 245 2.71 39.68 -1.94
N ASN A 246 2.94 40.56 -2.91
CA ASN A 246 3.55 41.86 -2.61
C ASN A 246 2.45 42.91 -2.57
N THR A 247 2.32 43.47 -1.38
CA THR A 247 1.53 44.63 -0.99
C THR A 247 1.71 45.80 -1.97
N VAL A 248 0.58 46.36 -2.40
CA VAL A 248 0.48 47.59 -3.17
C VAL A 248 0.88 48.76 -2.27
N ASP A 249 1.93 49.49 -2.66
CA ASP A 249 2.29 50.76 -2.07
C ASP A 249 1.33 51.87 -2.55
N ASN A 250 0.82 52.62 -1.59
CA ASN A 250 -0.01 53.80 -1.77
C ASN A 250 0.90 55.00 -2.01
N SER A 251 0.85 55.64 -3.20
CA SER A 251 0.87 57.11 -3.38
C SER A 251 1.49 57.60 -4.70
N VAL A 252 0.72 57.70 -5.80
CA VAL A 252 0.99 58.72 -6.85
C VAL A 252 -0.33 59.12 -7.55
N SER A 253 -1.25 59.74 -6.83
CA SER A 253 -2.41 60.41 -7.47
C SER A 253 -1.97 61.82 -7.86
N ILE A 254 -2.05 62.18 -9.15
CA ILE A 254 -1.66 63.52 -9.62
C ILE A 254 -2.89 64.32 -10.03
N THR A 255 -3.10 65.50 -9.44
CA THR A 255 -4.21 66.40 -9.82
C THR A 255 -3.65 67.66 -10.46
N SER A 256 -4.23 68.09 -11.59
CA SER A 256 -3.81 69.30 -12.31
C SER A 256 -5.02 70.12 -12.74
N ASN A 257 -4.90 71.46 -12.67
CA ASN A 257 -5.88 72.38 -13.25
C ASN A 257 -5.70 72.60 -14.77
N ILE A 258 -4.65 72.04 -15.37
CA ILE A 258 -4.39 72.05 -16.83
C ILE A 258 -4.69 70.67 -17.43
N GLY A 259 -4.08 69.61 -16.89
CA GLY A 259 -4.33 68.24 -17.28
C GLY A 259 -3.80 67.86 -18.67
N TRP A 260 -4.53 66.98 -19.37
CA TRP A 260 -4.15 66.44 -20.68
C TRP A 260 -4.19 67.50 -21.79
N LYS A 261 -3.14 67.54 -22.62
CA LYS A 261 -3.05 68.42 -23.79
C LYS A 261 -2.46 67.69 -24.99
N TYR A 262 -3.10 67.79 -26.14
CA TYR A 262 -2.60 67.27 -27.41
C TYR A 262 -1.89 68.38 -28.19
N GLU A 263 -0.61 68.21 -28.46
CA GLU A 263 0.21 69.18 -29.19
C GLU A 263 1.34 68.48 -29.94
N ASN A 264 1.74 69.01 -31.10
CA ASN A 264 2.83 68.46 -31.93
C ASN A 264 2.69 66.95 -32.21
N GLY A 265 1.46 66.46 -32.38
CA GLY A 265 1.17 65.06 -32.70
C GLY A 265 1.22 64.09 -31.52
N ALA A 266 1.34 64.56 -30.27
CA ALA A 266 1.38 63.70 -29.09
C ALA A 266 0.56 64.26 -27.93
N TRP A 267 0.12 63.37 -27.04
CA TRP A 267 -0.51 63.74 -25.77
C TRP A 267 0.54 63.97 -24.69
N TYR A 268 0.35 65.01 -23.87
CA TYR A 268 1.13 65.33 -22.69
C TYR A 268 0.20 65.57 -21.52
N TYR A 269 0.68 65.35 -20.30
CA TYR A 269 -0.02 65.76 -19.08
C TYR A 269 0.72 66.93 -18.43
N TYR A 270 0.08 68.09 -18.38
CA TYR A 270 0.62 69.29 -17.75
C TYR A 270 0.23 69.34 -16.29
N LYS A 271 1.20 69.60 -15.40
CA LYS A 271 0.98 69.90 -13.99
C LYS A 271 0.48 71.34 -13.82
N SER A 272 -0.09 71.66 -12.65
CA SER A 272 -0.63 73.02 -12.38
C SER A 272 0.44 74.12 -12.43
N ASP A 273 1.71 73.76 -12.29
CA ASP A 273 2.89 74.63 -12.40
C ASP A 273 3.34 74.87 -13.86
N THR A 274 2.54 74.44 -14.85
CA THR A 274 2.81 74.51 -16.30
C THR A 274 3.93 73.59 -16.82
N THR A 275 4.54 72.77 -15.97
CA THR A 275 5.54 71.79 -16.41
C THR A 275 4.90 70.46 -16.84
N LYS A 276 5.56 69.71 -17.71
CA LYS A 276 5.10 68.38 -18.17
C LYS A 276 5.37 67.32 -17.10
N ALA A 277 4.43 66.40 -16.92
CA ALA A 277 4.67 65.18 -16.17
C ALA A 277 5.47 64.18 -16.99
N VAL A 278 6.27 63.37 -16.30
CA VAL A 278 7.10 62.28 -16.83
C VAL A 278 6.91 61.05 -15.94
N GLY A 279 7.21 59.86 -16.47
CA GLY A 279 7.02 58.59 -15.79
C GLY A 279 5.55 58.21 -15.57
N TRP A 280 5.30 57.38 -14.56
CA TRP A 280 3.96 56.91 -14.20
C TRP A 280 3.10 58.00 -13.56
N ILE A 281 1.88 58.17 -14.07
CA ILE A 281 0.86 59.03 -13.45
C ILE A 281 -0.49 58.34 -13.33
N LYS A 282 -1.27 58.79 -12.34
CA LYS A 282 -2.66 58.37 -12.15
C LYS A 282 -3.57 59.59 -11.96
N PRO A 283 -3.92 60.30 -13.04
CA PRO A 283 -4.75 61.50 -12.99
C PRO A 283 -6.24 61.19 -12.80
N ASP A 284 -6.65 59.96 -13.10
CA ASP A 284 -8.01 59.45 -12.91
C ASP A 284 -7.97 58.00 -12.34
N LYS A 285 -8.90 57.14 -12.74
CA LYS A 285 -8.92 55.74 -12.31
C LYS A 285 -7.83 54.88 -12.97
N ASN A 286 -7.23 55.34 -14.06
CA ASN A 286 -6.26 54.62 -14.88
C ASN A 286 -4.84 55.14 -14.66
N TRP A 287 -3.87 54.24 -14.84
CA TRP A 287 -2.46 54.57 -14.90
C TRP A 287 -2.04 54.88 -16.33
N TYR A 288 -1.14 55.84 -16.50
CA TYR A 288 -0.54 56.22 -17.78
C TYR A 288 0.97 56.37 -17.61
N TYR A 289 1.72 56.20 -18.70
CA TYR A 289 3.17 56.42 -18.73
C TYR A 289 3.52 57.56 -19.69
N LEU A 290 4.28 58.54 -19.19
CA LEU A 290 4.81 59.66 -19.97
C LEU A 290 6.30 59.42 -20.13
N ASN A 291 6.81 59.48 -21.36
CA ASN A 291 8.22 59.27 -21.65
C ASN A 291 9.10 60.18 -20.78
N ASP A 292 10.15 59.61 -20.18
CA ASP A 292 10.97 60.30 -19.17
C ASP A 292 11.77 61.49 -19.73
N GLU A 293 12.03 61.51 -21.03
CA GLU A 293 12.83 62.55 -21.68
C GLU A 293 11.99 63.75 -22.13
N ASP A 294 10.82 63.49 -22.72
CA ASP A 294 10.04 64.54 -23.40
C ASP A 294 8.58 64.67 -22.91
N GLY A 295 8.13 63.78 -22.02
CA GLY A 295 6.79 63.78 -21.44
C GLY A 295 5.68 63.30 -22.38
N LYS A 296 6.00 62.73 -23.54
CA LYS A 296 4.99 62.18 -24.46
C LYS A 296 4.31 60.96 -23.85
N MET A 297 2.99 60.93 -23.94
CA MET A 297 2.19 59.77 -23.53
C MET A 297 2.55 58.55 -24.39
N THR A 298 2.90 57.46 -23.71
CA THR A 298 3.31 56.21 -24.36
C THR A 298 2.11 55.29 -24.56
N THR A 299 2.10 54.56 -25.67
CA THR A 299 1.17 53.47 -25.97
C THR A 299 1.97 52.22 -26.34
N GLY A 300 1.42 51.03 -26.14
CA GLY A 300 2.08 49.76 -26.42
C GLY A 300 2.90 49.23 -25.24
N TRP A 301 3.86 48.36 -25.52
CA TRP A 301 4.72 47.76 -24.50
C TRP A 301 5.76 48.74 -23.98
N ILE A 302 5.91 48.79 -22.66
CA ILE A 302 7.02 49.46 -21.99
C ILE A 302 7.70 48.52 -21.02
N LYS A 303 9.00 48.72 -20.82
CA LYS A 303 9.78 48.02 -19.80
C LYS A 303 10.28 49.04 -18.79
N ASP A 304 9.73 48.98 -17.59
CA ASP A 304 10.11 49.84 -16.47
C ASP A 304 10.69 48.98 -15.35
N ASN A 305 11.91 49.31 -14.90
CA ASN A 305 12.65 48.59 -13.86
C ASN A 305 12.66 47.06 -14.04
N GLY A 306 12.87 46.60 -15.28
CA GLY A 306 12.91 45.18 -15.61
C GLY A 306 11.55 44.52 -15.83
N THR A 307 10.45 45.20 -15.52
CA THR A 307 9.07 44.68 -15.61
C THR A 307 8.36 45.21 -16.85
N TRP A 308 7.66 44.34 -17.57
CA TRP A 308 6.88 44.73 -18.74
C TRP A 308 5.46 45.15 -18.36
N TYR A 309 4.98 46.22 -19.00
CA TYR A 309 3.61 46.73 -18.91
C TYR A 309 3.08 47.02 -20.31
N TYR A 310 1.76 47.02 -20.48
CA TYR A 310 1.11 47.37 -21.75
C TYR A 310 0.16 48.54 -21.57
N LEU A 311 0.35 49.60 -22.36
CA LEU A 311 -0.54 50.75 -22.43
C LEU A 311 -1.41 50.59 -23.68
N ASP A 312 -2.73 50.70 -23.54
CA ASP A 312 -3.62 50.61 -24.69
C ASP A 312 -3.52 51.84 -25.61
N LYS A 313 -4.34 51.90 -26.67
CA LYS A 313 -4.33 53.02 -27.62
C LYS A 313 -4.70 54.37 -27.00
N SER A 314 -5.35 54.37 -25.83
CA SER A 314 -5.65 55.58 -25.06
C SER A 314 -4.52 55.97 -24.09
N GLY A 315 -3.46 55.15 -24.00
CA GLY A 315 -2.36 55.30 -23.06
C GLY A 315 -2.65 54.70 -21.67
N ALA A 316 -3.85 54.15 -21.46
CA ALA A 316 -4.22 53.54 -20.19
C ALA A 316 -3.54 52.17 -20.00
N MET A 317 -2.98 51.94 -18.82
CA MET A 317 -2.33 50.68 -18.46
C MET A 317 -3.34 49.53 -18.40
N ALA A 318 -3.06 48.47 -19.17
CA ALA A 318 -3.88 47.27 -19.23
C ALA A 318 -3.71 46.39 -17.98
N LYS A 319 -4.76 45.63 -17.68
CA LYS A 319 -4.84 44.61 -16.63
C LYS A 319 -5.56 43.37 -17.20
N GLY A 320 -5.35 42.21 -16.57
CA GLY A 320 -5.95 40.95 -16.97
C GLY A 320 -5.48 40.46 -18.33
N TRP A 321 -6.28 39.59 -18.96
CA TRP A 321 -6.00 39.07 -20.29
C TRP A 321 -6.07 40.15 -21.37
N ARG A 322 -5.03 40.24 -22.19
CA ARG A 322 -4.93 41.18 -23.31
C ARG A 322 -4.41 40.48 -24.56
N GLN A 323 -5.11 40.66 -25.68
CA GLN A 323 -4.62 40.22 -26.98
C GLN A 323 -3.85 41.34 -27.68
N VAL A 324 -2.60 41.09 -28.04
CA VAL A 324 -1.71 42.00 -28.78
C VAL A 324 -1.06 41.21 -29.90
N ASP A 325 -1.18 41.70 -31.14
CA ASP A 325 -0.62 41.06 -32.34
C ASP A 325 -0.92 39.55 -32.43
N ASN A 326 -2.18 39.20 -32.17
CA ASN A 326 -2.74 37.84 -32.12
C ASN A 326 -2.26 36.96 -30.95
N ASN A 327 -1.36 37.43 -30.09
CA ASN A 327 -0.91 36.71 -28.90
C ASN A 327 -1.65 37.19 -27.65
N TRP A 328 -1.98 36.27 -26.75
CA TRP A 328 -2.59 36.58 -25.46
C TRP A 328 -1.52 36.76 -24.39
N TYR A 329 -1.68 37.78 -23.56
CA TYR A 329 -0.82 38.11 -22.42
C TYR A 329 -1.68 38.28 -21.17
N LEU A 330 -1.12 38.01 -20.00
CA LEU A 330 -1.79 38.22 -18.72
C LEU A 330 -1.06 39.31 -17.94
N LEU A 331 -1.78 40.35 -17.52
CA LEU A 331 -1.24 41.46 -16.74
C LEU A 331 -1.86 41.44 -15.33
N LYS A 332 -1.02 41.56 -14.29
CA LYS A 332 -1.46 41.70 -12.89
C LYS A 332 -2.33 42.94 -12.69
N ASP A 333 -2.97 43.06 -11.53
CA ASP A 333 -3.66 44.29 -11.13
C ASP A 333 -2.73 45.52 -11.01
N SER A 334 -1.43 45.27 -10.79
CA SER A 334 -0.37 46.28 -10.87
C SER A 334 0.03 46.65 -12.30
N GLY A 335 -0.47 45.93 -13.31
CA GLY A 335 -0.10 46.07 -14.72
C GLY A 335 1.12 45.26 -15.15
N ALA A 336 1.85 44.66 -14.21
CA ALA A 336 3.02 43.83 -14.51
C ALA A 336 2.62 42.59 -15.31
N MET A 337 3.35 42.32 -16.40
CA MET A 337 3.14 41.15 -17.25
C MET A 337 3.59 39.86 -16.56
N GLU A 338 2.76 38.83 -16.66
CA GLU A 338 3.03 37.49 -16.13
C GLU A 338 3.78 36.61 -17.14
N THR A 339 4.59 35.70 -16.60
CA THR A 339 5.23 34.58 -17.31
C THR A 339 5.03 33.28 -16.52
N GLY A 340 5.34 32.13 -17.12
CA GLY A 340 5.22 30.81 -16.49
C GLY A 340 3.78 30.30 -16.36
N PHE A 341 3.56 29.39 -15.42
CA PHE A 341 2.23 28.80 -15.16
C PHE A 341 1.35 29.74 -14.34
N GLN A 342 0.15 30.03 -14.84
CA GLN A 342 -0.78 30.98 -14.23
C GLN A 342 -2.18 30.36 -14.09
N PHE A 343 -2.78 30.52 -12.91
CA PHE A 343 -4.15 30.12 -12.65
C PHE A 343 -5.04 31.36 -12.51
N ASP A 344 -5.97 31.55 -13.44
CA ASP A 344 -6.79 32.76 -13.52
C ASP A 344 -8.14 32.64 -12.79
N GLY A 345 -8.33 31.56 -12.02
CA GLY A 345 -9.60 31.21 -11.38
C GLY A 345 -10.49 30.30 -12.24
N SER A 346 -10.36 30.37 -13.58
CA SER A 346 -11.13 29.54 -14.51
C SER A 346 -10.33 28.34 -15.04
N GLY A 347 -9.00 28.45 -15.10
CA GLY A 347 -8.12 27.42 -15.63
C GLY A 347 -6.64 27.72 -15.43
N LEU A 348 -5.83 26.71 -15.73
CA LEU A 348 -4.37 26.80 -15.72
C LEU A 348 -3.87 27.10 -17.14
N TYR A 349 -2.95 28.04 -17.28
CA TYR A 349 -2.36 28.48 -18.54
C TYR A 349 -0.84 28.58 -18.41
N TYR A 350 -0.12 28.55 -19.53
CA TYR A 350 1.32 28.78 -19.56
C TYR A 350 1.66 29.96 -20.45
N LEU A 351 2.36 30.94 -19.90
CA LEU A 351 2.87 32.13 -20.57
C LEU A 351 4.38 31.91 -20.75
N ASN A 352 4.88 31.97 -21.97
CA ASN A 352 6.32 31.76 -22.22
C ASN A 352 7.17 32.95 -21.72
N ASP A 353 8.48 32.92 -21.94
CA ASP A 353 9.40 33.97 -21.47
C ASP A 353 9.12 35.36 -22.08
N SER A 354 8.42 35.43 -23.23
CA SER A 354 7.97 36.71 -23.79
C SER A 354 6.60 37.16 -23.23
N GLY A 355 6.00 36.38 -22.33
CA GLY A 355 4.68 36.60 -21.75
C GLY A 355 3.52 36.15 -22.65
N ALA A 356 3.80 35.64 -23.85
CA ALA A 356 2.77 35.16 -24.74
C ALA A 356 2.24 33.80 -24.28
N MET A 357 0.93 33.64 -24.23
CA MET A 357 0.25 32.41 -23.87
C MET A 357 0.56 31.32 -24.91
N ALA A 358 1.00 30.16 -24.44
CA ALA A 358 1.21 29.01 -25.29
C ALA A 358 -0.12 28.47 -25.83
N THR A 359 -0.16 28.23 -27.14
CA THR A 359 -1.34 27.73 -27.87
C THR A 359 -1.13 26.31 -28.40
N TYR A 360 -0.44 25.46 -27.64
CA TYR A 360 -0.31 24.04 -27.99
C TYR A 360 -1.70 23.39 -28.05
N ASN A 361 -1.82 22.29 -28.80
CA ASN A 361 -3.06 21.52 -28.91
C ASN A 361 -2.74 20.03 -28.74
N GLY A 362 -2.90 19.55 -27.50
CA GLY A 362 -2.53 18.21 -27.06
C GLY A 362 -1.32 18.20 -26.12
N TRP A 363 -0.58 17.09 -26.13
CA TRP A 363 0.56 16.87 -25.25
C TRP A 363 1.73 17.81 -25.56
N ALA A 364 2.24 18.47 -24.53
CA ALA A 364 3.46 19.26 -24.60
C ALA A 364 4.35 19.01 -23.37
N LYS A 365 5.67 19.03 -23.58
CA LYS A 365 6.65 18.82 -22.52
C LYS A 365 7.31 20.15 -22.16
N ILE A 366 7.21 20.54 -20.89
CA ILE A 366 7.75 21.79 -20.32
C ILE A 366 8.51 21.41 -19.05
N ASP A 367 9.77 21.84 -18.91
CA ASP A 367 10.63 21.55 -17.75
C ASP A 367 10.65 20.08 -17.33
N ASN A 368 10.82 19.21 -18.35
CA ASN A 368 10.84 17.76 -18.23
C ASN A 368 9.52 17.10 -17.76
N LYS A 369 8.41 17.85 -17.63
CA LYS A 369 7.07 17.33 -17.29
C LYS A 369 6.13 17.41 -18.49
N TRP A 370 5.19 16.48 -18.58
CA TRP A 370 4.16 16.45 -19.62
C TRP A 370 2.88 17.14 -19.15
N TYR A 371 2.26 17.91 -20.04
CA TYR A 371 1.00 18.62 -19.83
C TYR A 371 0.10 18.39 -21.05
N TYR A 372 -1.21 18.53 -20.86
CA TYR A 372 -2.17 18.45 -21.96
C TYR A 372 -2.88 19.79 -22.17
N PHE A 373 -2.66 20.40 -23.33
CA PHE A 373 -3.24 21.68 -23.71
C PHE A 373 -4.51 21.49 -24.55
N GLU A 374 -5.57 22.19 -24.16
CA GLU A 374 -6.76 22.35 -24.98
C GLU A 374 -6.52 23.39 -26.08
N LYS A 375 -7.35 23.38 -27.14
CA LYS A 375 -7.28 24.37 -28.23
C LYS A 375 -7.35 25.83 -27.76
N SER A 376 -7.93 26.07 -26.59
CA SER A 376 -8.02 27.39 -25.95
C SER A 376 -6.73 27.85 -25.27
N GLY A 377 -5.69 26.99 -25.20
CA GLY A 377 -4.48 27.21 -24.40
C GLY A 377 -4.61 26.79 -22.94
N LYS A 378 -5.80 26.39 -22.48
CA LYS A 378 -6.01 25.89 -21.11
C LYS A 378 -5.37 24.53 -20.93
N ILE A 379 -4.70 24.32 -19.81
CA ILE A 379 -4.07 23.06 -19.41
C ILE A 379 -5.07 22.23 -18.62
N LYS A 380 -5.22 20.95 -18.98
CA LYS A 380 -6.09 20.02 -18.24
C LYS A 380 -5.50 19.66 -16.88
N THR A 381 -6.38 19.53 -15.90
CA THR A 381 -6.13 18.93 -14.59
C THR A 381 -7.19 17.85 -14.30
N GLY A 382 -6.90 16.93 -13.39
CA GLY A 382 -7.74 15.79 -13.03
C GLY A 382 -7.72 14.64 -14.05
N TRP A 383 -8.74 13.79 -13.98
CA TRP A 383 -8.92 12.65 -14.87
C TRP A 383 -9.16 13.07 -16.32
N PHE A 384 -8.42 12.46 -17.22
CA PHE A 384 -8.47 12.75 -18.64
C PHE A 384 -8.51 11.46 -19.45
N LYS A 385 -9.45 11.35 -20.40
CA LYS A 385 -9.57 10.20 -21.30
C LYS A 385 -9.26 10.59 -22.73
N GLU A 386 -8.32 9.89 -23.35
CA GLU A 386 -7.94 10.07 -24.75
C GLU A 386 -7.69 8.71 -25.40
N ASN A 387 -8.27 8.47 -26.59
CA ASN A 387 -8.08 7.23 -27.35
C ASN A 387 -8.33 5.96 -26.52
N ALA A 388 -9.42 5.95 -25.76
CA ALA A 388 -9.82 4.88 -24.83
C ALA A 388 -8.87 4.62 -23.65
N LYS A 389 -7.84 5.45 -23.45
CA LYS A 389 -6.89 5.37 -22.33
C LYS A 389 -7.17 6.49 -21.34
N TRP A 390 -6.99 6.18 -20.06
CA TRP A 390 -7.12 7.15 -18.97
C TRP A 390 -5.76 7.67 -18.55
N TYR A 391 -5.73 8.94 -18.18
CA TYR A 391 -4.59 9.69 -17.67
C TYR A 391 -5.06 10.50 -16.47
N TYR A 392 -4.12 10.92 -15.63
CA TYR A 392 -4.39 11.89 -14.57
C TYR A 392 -3.38 13.03 -14.65
N LEU A 393 -3.87 14.26 -14.67
CA LEU A 393 -3.07 15.48 -14.65
C LEU A 393 -3.22 16.09 -13.25
N GLN A 394 -2.12 16.35 -12.57
CA GLN A 394 -2.12 16.91 -11.22
C GLN A 394 -2.64 18.35 -11.21
N GLY A 395 -2.83 18.94 -10.03
CA GLY A 395 -3.27 20.33 -9.88
C GLY A 395 -2.30 21.36 -10.47
N ASP A 396 -1.00 21.03 -10.56
CA ASP A 396 -0.01 21.82 -11.32
C ASP A 396 -0.07 21.57 -12.83
N GLY A 397 -1.00 20.74 -13.32
CA GLY A 397 -1.17 20.35 -14.72
C GLY A 397 -0.28 19.20 -15.17
N SER A 398 0.68 18.76 -14.36
CA SER A 398 1.65 17.76 -14.78
C SER A 398 1.07 16.35 -14.80
N MET A 399 1.44 15.56 -15.80
CA MET A 399 0.99 14.19 -15.98
C MET A 399 1.54 13.24 -14.91
N VAL A 400 0.67 12.40 -14.36
CA VAL A 400 1.01 11.37 -13.40
C VAL A 400 1.61 10.13 -14.07
N THR A 401 2.64 9.57 -13.44
CA THR A 401 3.18 8.22 -13.71
C THR A 401 3.38 7.47 -12.38
N GLY A 402 3.51 6.14 -12.46
CA GLY A 402 3.74 5.27 -11.31
C GLY A 402 2.50 5.10 -10.43
N LEU A 403 2.72 4.62 -9.19
CA LEU A 403 1.66 4.35 -8.22
C LEU A 403 1.31 5.62 -7.43
N LYS A 404 0.05 6.06 -7.48
CA LYS A 404 -0.46 7.25 -6.80
C LYS A 404 -1.70 7.00 -5.96
N ASN A 405 -1.85 7.78 -4.90
CA ASN A 405 -3.13 7.94 -4.23
C ASN A 405 -3.90 9.09 -4.88
N ILE A 406 -5.13 8.81 -5.29
CA ILE A 406 -6.09 9.77 -5.84
C ILE A 406 -7.42 9.48 -5.15
N ASP A 407 -7.99 10.45 -4.46
CA ASP A 407 -9.26 10.32 -3.72
C ASP A 407 -9.31 9.08 -2.80
N ASN A 408 -8.25 8.89 -2.00
CA ASN A 408 -8.05 7.76 -1.07
C ASN A 408 -7.99 6.37 -1.73
N LYS A 409 -7.86 6.29 -3.05
CA LYS A 409 -7.67 5.04 -3.80
C LYS A 409 -6.29 5.02 -4.46
N LYS A 410 -5.71 3.82 -4.58
CA LYS A 410 -4.44 3.62 -5.27
C LYS A 410 -4.67 3.30 -6.75
N TYR A 411 -3.98 4.05 -7.61
CA TYR A 411 -3.99 3.88 -9.06
C TYR A 411 -2.57 3.74 -9.55
N MET A 412 -2.38 2.97 -10.61
CA MET A 412 -1.08 2.78 -11.22
C MET A 412 -1.10 3.28 -12.66
N PHE A 413 -0.05 3.99 -13.03
CA PHE A 413 0.13 4.61 -14.35
C PHE A 413 1.47 4.18 -14.94
N ASN A 414 1.47 3.83 -16.22
CA ASN A 414 2.69 3.55 -16.97
C ASN A 414 3.53 4.82 -17.16
N ASP A 415 4.77 4.66 -17.63
CA ASP A 415 5.69 5.78 -17.89
C ASP A 415 5.17 6.79 -18.93
N ASN A 416 4.27 6.34 -19.82
CA ASN A 416 3.57 7.19 -20.77
C ASN A 416 2.29 7.83 -20.21
N GLY A 417 2.04 7.71 -18.90
CA GLY A 417 0.90 8.28 -18.18
C GLY A 417 -0.41 7.53 -18.30
N THR A 418 -0.43 6.39 -19.00
CA THR A 418 -1.66 5.61 -19.17
C THR A 418 -1.97 4.80 -17.91
N MET A 419 -3.20 4.94 -17.40
CA MET A 419 -3.70 4.18 -16.25
C MET A 419 -3.76 2.69 -16.57
N THR A 420 -3.34 1.86 -15.63
CA THR A 420 -3.27 0.40 -15.76
C THR A 420 -4.47 -0.27 -15.09
N THR A 421 -4.91 -1.39 -15.65
CA THR A 421 -5.92 -2.28 -15.08
C THR A 421 -5.42 -3.73 -15.15
N GLY A 422 -5.96 -4.62 -14.33
CA GLY A 422 -5.60 -6.03 -14.23
C GLY A 422 -4.37 -6.27 -13.35
N TRP A 423 -3.74 -7.43 -13.57
CA TRP A 423 -2.57 -7.87 -12.79
C TRP A 423 -1.34 -7.03 -13.06
N MET A 424 -0.69 -6.59 -11.98
CA MET A 424 0.58 -5.88 -12.03
C MET A 424 1.54 -6.39 -10.96
N LYS A 425 2.80 -6.59 -11.33
CA LYS A 425 3.83 -7.01 -10.39
C LYS A 425 4.64 -5.80 -9.91
N LEU A 426 4.66 -5.55 -8.61
CA LEU A 426 5.43 -4.48 -7.96
C LEU A 426 6.25 -5.09 -6.81
N ASN A 427 7.56 -4.84 -6.77
CA ASN A 427 8.46 -5.29 -5.70
C ASN A 427 8.26 -6.76 -5.30
N ASN A 428 8.23 -7.65 -6.30
CA ASN A 428 8.00 -9.11 -6.20
C ASN A 428 6.58 -9.59 -5.86
N TYR A 429 5.64 -8.69 -5.54
CA TYR A 429 4.25 -9.06 -5.27
C TYR A 429 3.33 -8.72 -6.44
N TRP A 430 2.30 -9.54 -6.61
CA TRP A 430 1.24 -9.28 -7.57
C TRP A 430 0.14 -8.45 -6.91
N TYR A 431 -0.36 -7.48 -7.65
CA TYR A 431 -1.49 -6.62 -7.30
C TYR A 431 -2.49 -6.70 -8.42
N TYR A 432 -3.76 -6.45 -8.11
CA TYR A 432 -4.80 -6.39 -9.13
C TYR A 432 -5.43 -5.00 -9.13
N PHE A 433 -5.50 -4.37 -10.30
CA PHE A 433 -6.19 -3.11 -10.50
C PHE A 433 -7.53 -3.39 -11.17
N ASN A 434 -8.63 -2.94 -10.57
CA ASN A 434 -9.98 -3.12 -11.08
C ASN A 434 -10.15 -2.43 -12.45
N THR A 435 -11.30 -2.65 -13.09
CA THR A 435 -11.64 -2.00 -14.36
C THR A 435 -11.75 -0.47 -14.26
N ASP A 436 -12.04 0.05 -13.07
CA ASP A 436 -12.01 1.48 -12.75
C ASP A 436 -10.59 2.01 -12.45
N GLY A 437 -9.58 1.13 -12.45
CA GLY A 437 -8.18 1.42 -12.17
C GLY A 437 -7.79 1.41 -10.69
N SER A 438 -8.74 1.22 -9.77
CA SER A 438 -8.43 1.17 -8.34
C SER A 438 -7.76 -0.16 -7.95
N MET A 439 -6.77 -0.11 -7.07
CA MET A 439 -6.12 -1.32 -6.54
C MET A 439 -7.09 -2.13 -5.66
N ALA A 440 -7.26 -3.41 -5.97
CA ALA A 440 -8.13 -4.33 -5.26
C ALA A 440 -7.51 -4.87 -3.97
N THR A 441 -8.37 -5.25 -3.02
CA THR A 441 -8.06 -6.00 -1.81
C THR A 441 -9.14 -7.07 -1.59
N GLY A 442 -8.88 -8.08 -0.75
CA GLY A 442 -9.81 -9.18 -0.49
C GLY A 442 -9.89 -10.20 -1.63
N TRP A 443 -11.01 -10.93 -1.70
CA TRP A 443 -11.25 -11.90 -2.77
C TRP A 443 -11.54 -11.21 -4.10
N ILE A 444 -10.92 -11.69 -5.17
CA ILE A 444 -11.27 -11.33 -6.54
C ILE A 444 -11.54 -12.57 -7.38
N ILE A 445 -12.24 -12.37 -8.49
CA ILE A 445 -12.44 -13.37 -9.53
C ILE A 445 -11.88 -12.81 -10.82
N ASP A 446 -10.86 -13.46 -11.36
CA ASP A 446 -10.29 -13.13 -12.67
C ASP A 446 -10.46 -14.34 -13.58
N ASN A 447 -11.24 -14.17 -14.66
CA ASN A 447 -11.59 -15.25 -15.61
C ASN A 447 -12.12 -16.54 -14.93
N GLY A 448 -13.01 -16.39 -13.94
CA GLY A 448 -13.60 -17.51 -13.20
C GLY A 448 -12.68 -18.17 -12.17
N THR A 449 -11.45 -17.66 -12.00
CA THR A 449 -10.48 -18.16 -11.02
C THR A 449 -10.41 -17.22 -9.83
N TYR A 450 -10.41 -17.80 -8.63
CA TYR A 450 -10.38 -17.05 -7.36
C TYR A 450 -8.95 -16.77 -6.92
N TYR A 451 -8.72 -15.54 -6.45
CA TYR A 451 -7.48 -15.09 -5.83
C TYR A 451 -7.81 -14.28 -4.58
N TYR A 452 -6.88 -14.21 -3.64
CA TYR A 452 -7.01 -13.36 -2.47
C TYR A 452 -5.88 -12.33 -2.46
N LEU A 453 -6.24 -11.07 -2.24
CA LEU A 453 -5.33 -9.96 -2.03
C LEU A 453 -5.42 -9.55 -0.55
N TYR A 454 -4.29 -9.44 0.14
CA TYR A 454 -4.26 -8.90 1.49
C TYR A 454 -4.80 -7.45 1.53
N GLU A 455 -5.06 -6.89 2.71
CA GLU A 455 -5.45 -5.47 2.85
C GLU A 455 -4.35 -4.50 2.37
N THR A 456 -3.14 -5.01 2.14
CA THR A 456 -2.03 -4.27 1.52
C THR A 456 -2.09 -4.26 -0.01
N GLY A 457 -3.01 -5.03 -0.61
CA GLY A 457 -3.19 -5.24 -2.05
C GLY A 457 -2.36 -6.39 -2.61
N ALA A 458 -1.39 -6.91 -1.85
CA ALA A 458 -0.52 -7.98 -2.32
C ALA A 458 -1.29 -9.30 -2.41
N MET A 459 -1.13 -10.02 -3.51
CA MET A 459 -1.71 -11.33 -3.75
C MET A 459 -1.11 -12.38 -2.81
N ALA A 460 -1.98 -13.09 -2.11
CA ALA A 460 -1.59 -14.15 -1.20
C ALA A 460 -1.14 -15.42 -1.92
N LYS A 461 -0.20 -16.14 -1.28
CA LYS A 461 0.20 -17.49 -1.64
C LYS A 461 0.24 -18.38 -0.40
N GLY A 462 0.24 -19.69 -0.63
CA GLY A 462 0.27 -20.70 0.41
C GLY A 462 -1.00 -20.69 1.28
N TRP A 463 -0.82 -21.10 2.54
CA TRP A 463 -1.92 -21.15 3.50
C TRP A 463 -2.26 -19.76 4.02
N ILE A 464 -3.54 -19.39 3.96
CA ILE A 464 -4.07 -18.22 4.66
C ILE A 464 -5.21 -18.62 5.59
N ASN A 465 -5.29 -17.95 6.73
CA ASN A 465 -6.40 -18.08 7.66
C ASN A 465 -7.25 -16.81 7.63
N LEU A 466 -8.51 -16.93 7.23
CA LEU A 466 -9.46 -15.84 7.20
C LEU A 466 -10.57 -16.18 8.19
N GLY A 467 -10.58 -15.50 9.34
CA GLY A 467 -11.64 -15.65 10.34
C GLY A 467 -11.80 -17.07 10.89
N GLY A 468 -10.73 -17.86 10.97
CA GLY A 468 -10.75 -19.25 11.46
C GLY A 468 -10.86 -20.30 10.35
N SER A 469 -11.19 -19.90 9.12
CA SER A 469 -11.19 -20.78 7.95
C SER A 469 -9.84 -20.75 7.24
N TRP A 470 -9.27 -21.92 6.96
CA TRP A 470 -8.03 -22.06 6.20
C TRP A 470 -8.32 -22.20 4.71
N TYR A 471 -7.52 -21.53 3.88
CA TYR A 471 -7.53 -21.63 2.43
C TYR A 471 -6.10 -21.87 1.95
N TYR A 472 -5.96 -22.47 0.77
CA TYR A 472 -4.66 -22.64 0.13
C TYR A 472 -4.63 -21.94 -1.22
N LEU A 473 -3.73 -20.99 -1.38
CA LEU A 473 -3.45 -20.30 -2.63
C LEU A 473 -2.19 -20.94 -3.23
N LYS A 474 -2.29 -21.42 -4.46
CA LYS A 474 -1.14 -22.01 -5.16
C LYS A 474 -0.07 -20.94 -5.42
N ASP A 475 1.12 -21.32 -5.89
CA ASP A 475 2.19 -20.36 -6.22
C ASP A 475 1.80 -19.31 -7.28
N SER A 476 0.82 -19.65 -8.12
CA SER A 476 0.17 -18.76 -9.08
C SER A 476 -0.85 -17.80 -8.46
N GLY A 477 -1.13 -17.91 -7.16
CA GLY A 477 -2.16 -17.18 -6.42
C GLY A 477 -3.57 -17.76 -6.53
N THR A 478 -3.76 -18.74 -7.40
CA THR A 478 -5.09 -19.35 -7.61
C THR A 478 -5.51 -20.15 -6.38
N MET A 479 -6.76 -19.98 -5.94
CA MET A 479 -7.32 -20.76 -4.83
C MET A 479 -7.42 -22.23 -5.21
N ALA A 480 -6.87 -23.11 -4.36
CA ALA A 480 -6.98 -24.54 -4.52
C ALA A 480 -8.35 -25.07 -4.06
N LYS A 481 -8.75 -26.17 -4.68
CA LYS A 481 -9.95 -26.95 -4.41
C LYS A 481 -9.58 -28.42 -4.50
N GLY A 482 -10.23 -29.27 -3.71
CA GLY A 482 -9.92 -30.69 -3.61
C GLY A 482 -8.63 -30.95 -2.81
N TRP A 483 -7.95 -32.05 -3.12
CA TRP A 483 -6.72 -32.45 -2.42
C TRP A 483 -5.54 -31.53 -2.70
N VAL A 484 -4.82 -31.14 -1.64
CA VAL A 484 -3.55 -30.41 -1.68
C VAL A 484 -2.55 -31.09 -0.77
N THR A 485 -1.31 -31.25 -1.25
CA THR A 485 -0.18 -31.71 -0.43
C THR A 485 0.73 -30.52 -0.12
N SER A 486 1.05 -30.34 1.16
CA SER A 486 1.88 -29.24 1.66
C SER A 486 2.76 -29.77 2.80
N ASN A 487 4.07 -29.55 2.72
CA ASN A 487 5.05 -29.99 3.73
C ASN A 487 5.00 -31.51 4.07
N GLY A 488 4.65 -32.35 3.10
CA GLY A 488 4.57 -33.82 3.28
C GLY A 488 3.21 -34.33 3.79
N ASP A 489 2.31 -33.42 4.19
CA ASP A 489 0.95 -33.76 4.62
C ASP A 489 -0.07 -33.46 3.52
N SER A 490 -1.18 -34.22 3.47
CA SER A 490 -2.29 -33.98 2.54
C SER A 490 -3.52 -33.44 3.26
N TYR A 491 -4.16 -32.46 2.65
CA TYR A 491 -5.34 -31.73 3.12
C TYR A 491 -6.42 -31.72 2.04
N TYR A 492 -7.68 -31.55 2.42
CA TYR A 492 -8.78 -31.40 1.47
C TYR A 492 -9.42 -30.02 1.59
N LEU A 493 -9.51 -29.31 0.47
CA LEU A 493 -10.16 -28.01 0.33
C LEU A 493 -11.53 -28.23 -0.32
N ASP A 494 -12.59 -27.75 0.31
CA ASP A 494 -13.95 -27.87 -0.19
C ASP A 494 -14.08 -27.35 -1.63
N THR A 495 -14.70 -28.12 -2.52
CA THR A 495 -14.74 -27.81 -3.95
C THR A 495 -15.67 -26.65 -4.29
N SER A 496 -16.61 -26.31 -3.40
CA SER A 496 -17.50 -25.16 -3.59
C SER A 496 -16.87 -23.87 -3.06
N THR A 497 -16.30 -23.90 -1.85
CA THR A 497 -15.87 -22.74 -1.08
C THR A 497 -14.35 -22.56 -0.98
N GLY A 498 -13.55 -23.60 -1.22
CA GLY A 498 -12.08 -23.59 -1.05
C GLY A 498 -11.60 -23.71 0.39
N ARG A 499 -12.50 -23.89 1.37
CA ARG A 499 -12.16 -23.99 2.80
C ARG A 499 -11.55 -25.35 3.11
N MET A 500 -10.51 -25.38 3.94
CA MET A 500 -9.93 -26.63 4.44
C MET A 500 -10.93 -27.35 5.33
N VAL A 501 -11.15 -28.62 5.04
CA VAL A 501 -12.05 -29.49 5.78
C VAL A 501 -11.30 -30.17 6.93
N THR A 502 -11.97 -30.38 8.07
CA THR A 502 -11.40 -31.07 9.24
C THR A 502 -12.43 -32.06 9.82
N ASN A 503 -11.98 -33.01 10.65
CA ASN A 503 -12.85 -33.91 11.42
C ASN A 503 -13.91 -34.66 10.60
N THR A 504 -13.54 -35.17 9.43
CA THR A 504 -14.48 -35.88 8.55
C THR A 504 -13.77 -36.95 7.72
N THR A 505 -14.49 -37.60 6.82
CA THR A 505 -13.93 -38.55 5.84
C THR A 505 -14.19 -38.03 4.44
N ILE A 506 -13.14 -37.92 3.62
CA ILE A 506 -13.23 -37.54 2.21
C ILE A 506 -12.58 -38.62 1.36
N ASP A 507 -13.28 -39.10 0.34
CA ASP A 507 -12.82 -40.16 -0.58
C ASP A 507 -12.32 -41.42 0.16
N GLY A 508 -12.97 -41.79 1.27
CA GLY A 508 -12.59 -42.93 2.11
C GLY A 508 -11.41 -42.69 3.06
N PHE A 509 -10.79 -41.50 3.04
CA PHE A 509 -9.70 -41.13 3.93
C PHE A 509 -10.18 -40.28 5.10
N LYS A 510 -9.79 -40.66 6.32
CA LYS A 510 -10.10 -39.89 7.53
C LYS A 510 -9.21 -38.64 7.61
N ILE A 511 -9.84 -37.51 7.87
CA ILE A 511 -9.21 -36.20 8.07
C ILE A 511 -9.29 -35.84 9.54
N GLY A 512 -8.14 -35.56 10.16
CA GLY A 512 -8.03 -35.20 11.57
C GLY A 512 -8.59 -33.81 11.90
N SER A 513 -8.59 -33.48 13.19
CA SER A 513 -8.93 -32.14 13.69
C SER A 513 -7.95 -31.07 13.24
N ASP A 514 -6.74 -31.48 12.89
CA ASP A 514 -5.68 -30.65 12.32
C ASP A 514 -5.80 -30.48 10.79
N GLY A 515 -6.78 -31.12 10.16
CA GLY A 515 -7.01 -31.10 8.70
C GLY A 515 -6.16 -32.09 7.92
N LYS A 516 -5.30 -32.87 8.58
CA LYS A 516 -4.41 -33.81 7.90
C LYS A 516 -5.11 -35.11 7.56
N LYS A 517 -4.81 -35.64 6.38
CA LYS A 517 -5.13 -37.01 5.99
C LYS A 517 -4.39 -37.99 6.90
N GLN A 518 -5.14 -38.85 7.58
CA GLN A 518 -4.56 -39.90 8.42
C GLN A 518 -4.16 -41.09 7.56
N SER A 519 -2.98 -41.66 7.81
CA SER A 519 -2.56 -42.92 7.22
C SER A 519 -3.48 -44.04 7.69
N SER A 520 -3.97 -44.87 6.77
CA SER A 520 -4.73 -46.08 7.09
C SER A 520 -3.84 -47.05 7.86
N SER A 521 -4.08 -47.21 9.16
CA SER A 521 -3.49 -48.31 9.94
C SER A 521 -4.14 -49.61 9.47
N ASN A 522 -3.38 -50.47 8.81
CA ASN A 522 -3.78 -51.85 8.63
C ASN A 522 -3.90 -52.51 10.01
N GLN A 523 -5.07 -53.10 10.25
CA GLN A 523 -5.27 -54.13 11.25
C GLN A 523 -4.32 -55.30 10.98
N ASN A 524 -3.58 -55.71 11.99
CA ASN A 524 -3.43 -57.09 12.49
C ASN A 524 -2.23 -57.11 13.44
N ASP A 525 -2.50 -57.37 14.73
CA ASP A 525 -1.96 -58.54 15.41
C ASP A 525 -2.44 -58.56 16.87
N GLU A 526 -3.19 -59.62 17.17
CA GLU A 526 -3.54 -60.06 18.51
C GLU A 526 -2.31 -60.64 19.23
N VAL A 527 -2.27 -60.36 20.55
CA VAL A 527 -1.86 -61.25 21.65
C VAL A 527 -0.59 -62.09 21.48
N GLY A 528 0.43 -61.79 22.28
CA GLY A 528 1.54 -62.71 22.55
C GLY A 528 2.50 -62.23 23.64
N SER A 529 2.27 -62.71 24.86
CA SER A 529 3.13 -62.57 26.04
C SER A 529 4.53 -63.19 25.84
N GLY A 530 5.60 -62.56 26.35
CA GLY A 530 6.92 -63.18 26.39
C GLY A 530 7.99 -62.35 27.12
N ASN A 531 8.44 -62.87 28.25
CA ASN A 531 9.42 -62.31 29.19
C ASN A 531 10.87 -62.71 28.82
N ASN A 532 11.80 -61.78 29.11
CA ASN A 532 13.14 -61.96 29.72
C ASN A 532 14.41 -62.34 28.90
N THR A 533 15.49 -61.65 29.32
CA THR A 533 16.94 -62.01 29.40
C THR A 533 17.78 -62.10 28.11
N GLN A 534 18.80 -61.22 27.97
CA GLN A 534 20.27 -61.45 28.20
C GLN A 534 20.88 -62.41 27.17
N THR A 535 22.03 -62.22 26.53
CA THR A 535 23.34 -61.59 26.82
C THR A 535 24.12 -61.71 25.49
N ASP A 536 24.75 -60.66 24.98
CA ASP A 536 26.20 -60.32 25.07
C ASP A 536 27.13 -60.99 24.04
N GLN A 537 28.18 -60.22 23.74
CA GLN A 537 29.45 -60.50 23.04
C GLN A 537 29.45 -60.29 21.52
N GLU A 538 30.43 -59.61 20.93
CA GLU A 538 31.62 -58.84 21.34
C GLU A 538 31.99 -58.02 20.06
N ASP A 539 32.46 -56.78 20.13
CA ASP A 539 33.89 -56.53 20.00
C ASP A 539 34.28 -55.15 20.57
N GLU A 540 35.38 -55.21 21.33
CA GLU A 540 36.28 -54.15 21.78
C GLU A 540 36.85 -53.36 20.57
N ASP A 541 37.42 -52.15 20.62
CA ASP A 541 38.17 -51.49 21.68
C ASP A 541 38.38 -50.02 21.24
N ASN A 542 38.27 -49.07 22.17
CA ASN A 542 39.39 -48.26 22.65
C ASN A 542 38.96 -46.88 23.21
N SER A 543 39.39 -46.70 24.46
CA SER A 543 39.47 -45.55 25.38
C SER A 543 39.40 -44.13 24.79
N GLY A 544 38.94 -43.10 25.52
CA GLY A 544 38.56 -43.03 26.92
C GLY A 544 38.59 -41.57 27.40
N ASN A 545 37.82 -41.34 28.46
CA ASN A 545 37.85 -40.21 29.38
C ASN A 545 37.05 -38.93 29.03
N SER A 546 35.80 -38.93 29.50
CA SER A 546 35.06 -37.74 29.92
C SER A 546 35.54 -37.31 31.32
N PRO A 547 35.33 -36.03 31.70
CA PRO A 547 34.39 -35.84 32.78
C PRO A 547 33.34 -34.76 32.48
N SER A 548 32.08 -35.20 32.56
CA SER A 548 30.88 -34.50 33.02
C SER A 548 31.09 -33.08 33.58
N THR A 549 30.40 -32.10 32.99
CA THR A 549 29.45 -31.23 33.72
C THR A 549 28.36 -30.78 32.74
N GLY A 550 27.10 -30.94 33.13
CA GLY A 550 25.96 -30.86 32.23
C GLY A 550 25.51 -29.44 31.89
N SER A 551 24.77 -29.33 30.78
CA SER A 551 23.52 -28.57 30.75
C SER A 551 22.72 -29.00 29.52
N ASN A 552 21.50 -29.45 29.75
CA ASN A 552 20.45 -29.48 28.74
C ASN A 552 20.36 -28.10 28.07
N THR A 553 20.50 -28.02 26.74
CA THR A 553 20.02 -26.86 25.99
C THR A 553 19.29 -27.32 24.74
N SER A 554 18.02 -26.94 24.67
CA SER A 554 17.09 -27.05 23.56
C SER A 554 17.71 -26.72 22.21
N ASN A 555 17.53 -27.61 21.23
CA ASN A 555 18.03 -27.45 19.87
C ASN A 555 17.18 -26.41 19.08
N GLY A 556 17.28 -25.14 19.47
CA GLY A 556 16.67 -24.00 18.77
C GLY A 556 17.52 -23.59 17.57
N LYS A 557 16.87 -23.16 16.48
CA LYS A 557 17.57 -22.63 15.29
C LYS A 557 18.43 -21.42 15.68
N LYS A 558 19.70 -21.42 15.27
CA LYS A 558 20.62 -20.28 15.41
C LYS A 558 20.05 -19.04 14.70
N THR A 559 20.18 -17.88 15.34
CA THR A 559 19.67 -16.60 14.83
C THR A 559 20.79 -15.72 14.29
N ILE A 560 20.69 -15.30 13.04
CA ILE A 560 21.64 -14.40 12.39
C ILE A 560 20.96 -13.08 12.09
N VAL A 561 21.59 -11.97 12.49
CA VAL A 561 21.11 -10.63 12.14
C VAL A 561 21.95 -10.08 11.01
N ILE A 562 21.28 -9.71 9.92
CA ILE A 562 21.90 -9.08 8.76
C ILE A 562 21.52 -7.60 8.75
N ASP A 563 22.54 -6.77 8.70
CA ASP A 563 22.42 -5.33 8.51
C ASP A 563 22.79 -4.95 7.07
N PRO A 564 21.83 -4.48 6.26
CA PRO A 564 22.14 -4.06 4.89
C PRO A 564 22.96 -2.78 4.75
N GLY A 565 23.61 -2.26 5.80
CA GLY A 565 24.36 -1.00 5.77
C GLY A 565 23.49 0.21 5.41
N HIS A 566 23.83 1.40 5.90
CA HIS A 566 23.14 2.65 5.54
C HIS A 566 21.58 2.69 5.63
N ASP A 567 21.02 3.88 5.55
CA ASP A 567 19.59 4.15 5.53
C ASP A 567 19.26 5.38 4.69
N TYR A 568 18.02 5.85 4.77
CA TYR A 568 17.54 7.00 4.02
C TYR A 568 17.38 8.17 4.99
N GLY A 569 18.17 9.24 4.85
CA GLY A 569 17.96 10.47 5.63
C GLY A 569 19.24 11.13 6.13
N LYS A 570 20.06 10.39 6.88
CA LYS A 570 21.33 10.89 7.45
C LYS A 570 22.48 9.89 7.38
N ASP A 571 22.23 8.64 6.98
CA ASP A 571 23.26 7.63 6.76
C ASP A 571 23.17 7.07 5.32
N TYR A 572 23.33 7.91 4.30
CA TYR A 572 23.04 7.56 2.89
C TYR A 572 24.02 6.61 2.19
N GLY A 573 25.18 6.36 2.79
CA GLY A 573 26.30 5.70 2.10
C GLY A 573 26.88 6.51 0.95
N ALA A 574 27.80 5.91 0.21
CA ALA A 574 28.42 6.52 -0.95
C ALA A 574 27.60 6.35 -2.24
N GLU A 575 27.75 7.30 -3.16
CA GLU A 575 27.27 7.20 -4.54
C GLU A 575 28.42 7.45 -5.51
N SER A 576 28.41 6.73 -6.63
CA SER A 576 29.40 6.86 -7.70
C SER A 576 28.68 6.80 -9.05
N THR A 577 29.00 7.72 -9.97
CA THR A 577 28.44 7.71 -11.33
C THR A 577 29.55 7.46 -12.33
N ILE A 578 29.49 6.32 -13.03
CA ILE A 578 30.50 5.87 -13.99
C ILE A 578 29.78 5.58 -15.31
N ASP A 579 30.24 6.23 -16.39
CA ASP A 579 29.65 6.12 -17.73
C ASP A 579 28.12 6.37 -17.77
N GLY A 580 27.63 7.29 -16.93
CA GLY A 580 26.21 7.63 -16.84
C GLY A 580 25.35 6.65 -16.03
N VAL A 581 25.96 5.63 -15.39
CA VAL A 581 25.29 4.72 -14.46
C VAL A 581 25.64 5.10 -13.03
N THR A 582 24.62 5.35 -12.21
CA THR A 582 24.80 5.65 -10.78
C THR A 582 24.71 4.38 -9.94
N TYR A 583 25.73 4.15 -9.12
CA TYR A 583 25.86 3.06 -8.17
C TYR A 583 25.70 3.63 -6.76
N SER A 584 24.61 3.25 -6.10
CA SER A 584 24.32 3.64 -4.72
C SER A 584 24.69 2.50 -3.76
N GLU A 585 25.57 2.78 -2.81
CA GLU A 585 25.99 1.83 -1.79
C GLU A 585 24.79 1.26 -1.04
N THR A 586 23.89 2.12 -0.54
CA THR A 586 22.67 1.73 0.20
C THR A 586 21.79 0.74 -0.56
N VAL A 587 21.66 0.92 -1.88
CA VAL A 587 20.88 0.05 -2.76
C VAL A 587 21.61 -1.27 -3.01
N LEU A 588 22.92 -1.23 -3.29
CA LEU A 588 23.71 -2.41 -3.59
C LEU A 588 23.89 -3.30 -2.36
N ASN A 589 24.12 -2.71 -1.18
CA ASN A 589 24.21 -3.43 0.08
C ASN A 589 22.95 -4.25 0.35
N MET A 590 21.77 -3.63 0.19
CA MET A 590 20.48 -4.30 0.35
C MET A 590 20.30 -5.48 -0.62
N LYS A 591 20.71 -5.33 -1.88
CA LYS A 591 20.61 -6.42 -2.86
C LYS A 591 21.46 -7.64 -2.51
N VAL A 592 22.62 -7.44 -1.86
CA VAL A 592 23.47 -8.53 -1.37
C VAL A 592 22.92 -9.11 -0.07
N ALA A 593 22.49 -8.26 0.85
CA ALA A 593 21.93 -8.66 2.14
C ALA A 593 20.65 -9.51 1.99
N ASP A 594 19.76 -9.16 1.06
CA ASP A 594 18.54 -9.95 0.77
C ASP A 594 18.85 -11.34 0.19
N LYS A 595 19.90 -11.44 -0.64
CA LYS A 595 20.39 -12.73 -1.13
C LYS A 595 21.04 -13.54 -0.01
N LEU A 596 21.81 -12.90 0.86
CA LEU A 596 22.40 -13.54 2.02
C LEU A 596 21.33 -14.09 2.98
N LYS A 597 20.26 -13.32 3.21
CA LYS A 597 19.08 -13.76 3.95
C LYS A 597 18.52 -15.05 3.37
N THR A 598 18.26 -15.07 2.06
CA THR A 598 17.75 -16.26 1.37
C THR A 598 18.67 -17.46 1.54
N GLU A 599 19.98 -17.28 1.34
CA GLU A 599 20.97 -18.35 1.47
C GLU A 599 21.07 -18.92 2.90
N LEU A 600 20.98 -18.07 3.92
CA LEU A 600 21.01 -18.49 5.32
C LEU A 600 19.69 -19.15 5.76
N GLN A 601 18.54 -18.65 5.32
CA GLN A 601 17.25 -19.28 5.59
C GLN A 601 17.17 -20.68 4.98
N ASN A 602 17.68 -20.85 3.76
CA ASN A 602 17.78 -22.16 3.10
C ASN A 602 18.70 -23.14 3.85
N ARG A 603 19.64 -22.63 4.64
CA ARG A 603 20.53 -23.42 5.50
C ARG A 603 19.96 -23.66 6.90
N GLY A 604 18.72 -23.26 7.16
CA GLY A 604 18.00 -23.55 8.39
C GLY A 604 18.17 -22.50 9.50
N TYR A 605 18.86 -21.39 9.24
CA TYR A 605 19.02 -20.30 10.22
C TYR A 605 17.72 -19.49 10.36
N ASN A 606 17.46 -19.00 11.57
CA ASN A 606 16.55 -17.88 11.76
C ASN A 606 17.27 -16.60 11.34
N VAL A 607 16.70 -15.81 10.43
CA VAL A 607 17.37 -14.60 9.91
C VAL A 607 16.51 -13.38 10.19
N ILE A 608 17.10 -12.39 10.84
CA ILE A 608 16.48 -11.10 11.15
C ILE A 608 17.23 -10.02 10.38
N MET A 609 16.49 -9.12 9.74
CA MET A 609 17.06 -7.99 9.01
C MET A 609 16.92 -6.72 9.85
N THR A 610 17.93 -5.84 9.87
CA THR A 610 17.78 -4.50 10.49
C THR A 610 16.87 -3.56 9.67
N ARG A 611 16.78 -3.83 8.35
CA ARG A 611 15.80 -3.31 7.39
C ARG A 611 15.57 -4.32 6.26
N ASN A 612 14.35 -4.45 5.74
CA ASN A 612 13.99 -5.36 4.65
C ASN A 612 14.08 -4.69 3.26
N LEU A 613 14.14 -5.51 2.20
CA LEU A 613 14.13 -5.02 0.82
C LEU A 613 12.87 -4.20 0.55
N GLY A 614 13.06 -2.95 0.11
CA GLY A 614 11.98 -1.99 -0.14
C GLY A 614 11.59 -1.13 1.06
N GLU A 615 12.20 -1.34 2.24
CA GLU A 615 12.09 -0.41 3.35
C GLU A 615 13.10 0.75 3.19
N GLU A 616 12.63 1.97 3.40
CA GLU A 616 13.44 3.19 3.36
C GLU A 616 13.39 3.92 4.72
N PRO A 617 13.90 3.30 5.80
CA PRO A 617 13.81 3.89 7.14
C PRO A 617 14.66 5.16 7.23
N SER A 618 14.16 6.13 7.99
CA SER A 618 14.86 7.39 8.27
C SER A 618 14.93 7.66 9.76
N TYR A 619 16.16 7.73 10.27
CA TYR A 619 16.42 8.06 11.67
C TYR A 619 16.95 9.49 11.71
N GLY A 620 16.37 10.32 12.58
CA GLY A 620 16.70 11.76 12.66
C GLY A 620 18.18 12.08 12.91
N SER A 621 19.01 11.09 13.24
CA SER A 621 20.47 11.20 13.31
C SER A 621 21.18 9.88 12.96
N LEU A 622 22.46 9.98 12.58
CA LEU A 622 23.34 8.82 12.36
C LEU A 622 23.43 7.93 13.60
N VAL A 623 23.55 8.51 14.79
CA VAL A 623 23.63 7.74 16.05
C VAL A 623 22.33 6.99 16.33
N ALA A 624 21.16 7.56 15.99
CA ALA A 624 19.88 6.87 16.13
C ALA A 624 19.78 5.66 15.18
N SER A 625 20.25 5.80 13.94
CA SER A 625 20.33 4.69 12.99
C SER A 625 21.22 3.56 13.49
N LEU A 626 22.45 3.90 13.89
CA LEU A 626 23.42 2.92 14.37
C LEU A 626 22.95 2.25 15.67
N THR A 627 22.27 3.00 16.55
CA THR A 627 21.63 2.46 17.75
C THR A 627 20.55 1.43 17.39
N HIS A 628 19.65 1.74 16.46
CA HIS A 628 18.58 0.82 16.05
C HIS A 628 19.14 -0.53 15.57
N ARG A 629 20.20 -0.53 14.76
CA ARG A 629 20.82 -1.76 14.24
C ARG A 629 21.40 -2.64 15.35
N VAL A 630 22.04 -2.01 16.34
CA VAL A 630 22.57 -2.68 17.53
C VAL A 630 21.43 -3.23 18.38
N ASP A 631 20.37 -2.46 18.58
CA ASP A 631 19.21 -2.86 19.39
C ASP A 631 18.48 -4.05 18.75
N VAL A 632 18.31 -4.07 17.43
CA VAL A 632 17.75 -5.24 16.71
C VAL A 632 18.57 -6.49 17.00
N ALA A 633 19.91 -6.40 16.90
CA ALA A 633 20.78 -7.54 17.11
C ALA A 633 20.77 -8.04 18.56
N ASN A 634 20.84 -7.12 19.52
CA ASN A 634 20.87 -7.43 20.94
C ASN A 634 19.52 -7.96 21.45
N ASN A 635 18.40 -7.33 21.05
CA ASN A 635 17.06 -7.75 21.47
C ASN A 635 16.66 -9.11 20.88
N ALA A 636 17.18 -9.44 19.70
CA ALA A 636 16.99 -10.75 19.10
C ALA A 636 17.74 -11.88 19.80
N ASN A 637 18.68 -11.55 20.71
CA ASN A 637 19.66 -12.50 21.25
C ASN A 637 20.35 -13.30 20.12
N ALA A 638 20.75 -12.60 19.06
CA ALA A 638 21.31 -13.24 17.87
C ALA A 638 22.63 -13.96 18.17
N ASP A 639 22.94 -15.03 17.44
CA ASP A 639 24.21 -15.74 17.55
C ASP A 639 25.33 -15.05 16.75
N PHE A 640 24.98 -14.25 15.73
CA PHE A 640 25.93 -13.51 14.90
C PHE A 640 25.31 -12.29 14.23
N PHE A 641 26.10 -11.22 14.07
CA PHE A 641 25.73 -10.01 13.34
C PHE A 641 26.65 -9.79 12.15
N ILE A 642 26.06 -9.46 11.01
CA ILE A 642 26.82 -9.13 9.81
C ILE A 642 26.23 -7.89 9.15
N SER A 643 27.06 -6.86 8.98
CA SER A 643 26.72 -5.69 8.19
C SER A 643 27.34 -5.77 6.80
N VAL A 644 26.56 -5.51 5.74
CA VAL A 644 26.99 -5.60 4.34
C VAL A 644 27.15 -4.21 3.76
N HIS A 645 28.32 -3.92 3.20
CA HIS A 645 28.71 -2.62 2.65
C HIS A 645 29.42 -2.74 1.29
N HIS A 646 29.47 -1.62 0.56
CA HIS A 646 30.29 -1.46 -0.62
C HIS A 646 31.15 -0.21 -0.47
N ASN A 647 32.45 -0.38 -0.60
CA ASN A 647 33.39 0.64 -0.23
C ASN A 647 33.49 1.74 -1.30
N SER A 648 34.02 2.89 -0.88
CA SER A 648 34.30 4.03 -1.74
C SER A 648 35.69 4.58 -1.40
N ALA A 649 36.57 4.58 -2.40
CA ALA A 649 37.93 5.11 -2.30
C ALA A 649 38.40 5.62 -3.69
N GLY A 650 39.71 5.84 -3.87
CA GLY A 650 40.25 6.20 -5.19
C GLY A 650 39.89 5.18 -6.29
N GLU A 651 39.84 5.63 -7.55
CA GLU A 651 39.32 4.86 -8.69
C GLU A 651 40.05 3.53 -8.98
N THR A 652 41.28 3.38 -8.47
CA THR A 652 42.08 2.15 -8.60
C THR A 652 41.89 1.15 -7.46
N ALA A 653 41.17 1.53 -6.41
CA ALA A 653 40.90 0.65 -5.27
C ALA A 653 40.00 -0.50 -5.70
N LYS A 654 40.42 -1.73 -5.37
CA LYS A 654 39.66 -2.93 -5.68
C LYS A 654 39.87 -4.05 -4.67
N GLY A 655 38.86 -4.91 -4.55
CA GLY A 655 38.90 -6.12 -3.74
C GLY A 655 37.87 -6.15 -2.62
N VAL A 656 37.91 -7.21 -1.84
CA VAL A 656 37.08 -7.41 -0.65
C VAL A 656 37.91 -7.16 0.60
N LEU A 657 37.30 -6.54 1.61
CA LEU A 657 37.84 -6.43 2.96
C LEU A 657 36.71 -6.70 3.97
N THR A 658 37.01 -7.28 5.12
CA THR A 658 35.99 -7.46 6.19
C THR A 658 36.51 -6.91 7.49
N LEU A 659 35.71 -6.09 8.15
CA LEU A 659 36.07 -5.34 9.34
C LEU A 659 35.48 -5.97 10.60
N TYR A 660 36.21 -5.86 11.70
CA TYR A 660 35.77 -6.17 13.06
C TYR A 660 36.24 -5.06 14.01
N SER A 661 35.68 -4.99 15.22
CA SER A 661 36.12 -4.05 16.24
C SER A 661 36.68 -4.77 17.47
N SER A 662 37.80 -4.25 17.98
CA SER A 662 38.46 -4.67 19.23
C SER A 662 38.07 -3.78 20.42
N GLU A 663 37.30 -2.71 20.18
CA GLU A 663 36.98 -1.70 21.17
C GLU A 663 35.98 -2.22 22.22
N ALA A 664 36.06 -1.64 23.42
CA ALA A 664 35.03 -1.83 24.43
C ALA A 664 33.70 -1.24 23.94
N GLN A 665 32.58 -1.82 24.40
CA GLN A 665 31.26 -1.25 24.18
C GLN A 665 31.20 0.18 24.74
N ASP A 666 30.41 1.05 24.12
CA ASP A 666 30.10 2.35 24.71
C ASP A 666 29.31 2.12 26.02
N SER A 667 29.38 3.08 26.96
CA SER A 667 28.73 2.97 28.27
C SER A 667 27.23 2.64 28.19
N LYS A 668 26.53 3.20 27.19
CA LYS A 668 25.11 2.93 26.91
C LYS A 668 24.82 1.46 26.61
N PHE A 669 25.77 0.73 26.04
CA PHE A 669 25.65 -0.68 25.67
C PHE A 669 26.35 -1.61 26.67
N GLY A 670 26.75 -1.09 27.83
CA GLY A 670 27.31 -1.87 28.93
C GLY A 670 28.77 -1.55 29.25
N GLY A 671 29.50 -0.81 28.39
CA GLY A 671 30.86 -0.36 28.70
C GLY A 671 31.93 -1.48 28.73
N LYS A 672 31.58 -2.72 28.40
CA LYS A 672 32.43 -3.90 28.63
C LYS A 672 33.32 -4.20 27.42
N LEU A 673 34.52 -4.69 27.71
CA LEU A 673 35.39 -5.37 26.75
C LEU A 673 35.13 -6.88 26.83
N ASP A 674 34.68 -7.48 25.73
CA ASP A 674 34.45 -8.93 25.63
C ASP A 674 35.47 -9.56 24.67
N SER A 675 36.55 -10.10 25.23
CA SER A 675 37.64 -10.72 24.45
C SER A 675 37.17 -11.92 23.62
N ASN A 676 36.17 -12.68 24.08
CA ASN A 676 35.68 -13.86 23.35
C ASN A 676 34.86 -13.44 22.13
N ARG A 677 33.98 -12.44 22.29
CA ARG A 677 33.23 -11.83 21.19
C ARG A 677 34.18 -11.25 20.14
N ILE A 678 35.21 -10.52 20.58
CA ILE A 678 36.21 -9.88 19.71
C ILE A 678 36.99 -10.93 18.92
N GLU A 679 37.50 -11.98 19.59
CA GLU A 679 38.27 -13.03 18.93
C GLU A 679 37.43 -13.78 17.88
N ARG A 680 36.17 -14.11 18.21
CA ARG A 680 35.24 -14.71 17.24
C ARG A 680 34.96 -13.78 16.05
N SER A 681 34.80 -12.48 16.31
CA SER A 681 34.57 -11.48 15.26
C SER A 681 35.76 -11.39 14.30
N LYS A 682 36.98 -11.38 14.83
CA LYS A 682 38.23 -11.41 14.06
C LYS A 682 38.37 -12.66 13.19
N GLN A 683 38.07 -13.83 13.75
CA GLN A 683 38.10 -15.10 13.03
C GLN A 683 37.06 -15.11 11.89
N MET A 684 35.84 -14.69 12.18
CA MET A 684 34.77 -14.59 11.18
C MET A 684 35.11 -13.60 10.07
N ALA A 685 35.67 -12.43 10.41
CA ALA A 685 36.10 -11.44 9.43
C ALA A 685 37.14 -12.01 8.47
N THR A 686 38.15 -12.72 9.01
CA THR A 686 39.19 -13.35 8.21
C THR A 686 38.63 -14.45 7.29
N ARG A 687 37.77 -15.33 7.83
CA ARG A 687 37.19 -16.46 7.07
C ARG A 687 36.25 -15.97 5.97
N ILE A 688 35.35 -15.03 6.28
CA ILE A 688 34.40 -14.45 5.31
C ILE A 688 35.18 -13.78 4.17
N ASN A 689 36.13 -12.92 4.51
CA ASN A 689 36.92 -12.20 3.53
C ASN A 689 37.66 -13.15 2.57
N ASN A 690 38.35 -14.15 3.13
CA ASN A 690 39.10 -15.13 2.34
C ASN A 690 38.18 -15.95 1.43
N ASN A 691 37.00 -16.34 1.91
CA ASN A 691 36.07 -17.13 1.10
C ASN A 691 35.49 -16.32 -0.07
N ILE A 692 35.11 -15.05 0.15
CA ILE A 692 34.65 -14.17 -0.93
C ILE A 692 35.77 -13.97 -1.97
N ALA A 693 36.98 -13.63 -1.51
CA ALA A 693 38.11 -13.38 -2.40
C ALA A 693 38.43 -14.60 -3.28
N ASN A 694 38.49 -15.79 -2.67
CA ASN A 694 38.80 -17.03 -3.38
C ASN A 694 37.69 -17.42 -4.37
N LYS A 695 36.42 -17.34 -3.97
CA LYS A 695 35.30 -17.77 -4.83
C LYS A 695 35.05 -16.86 -6.02
N LEU A 696 35.35 -15.58 -5.88
CA LEU A 696 35.12 -14.59 -6.94
C LEU A 696 36.41 -14.17 -7.65
N GLY A 697 37.58 -14.66 -7.23
CA GLY A 697 38.87 -14.27 -7.79
C GLY A 697 39.18 -12.78 -7.55
N LEU A 698 38.77 -12.24 -6.41
CA LEU A 698 38.94 -10.83 -6.06
C LEU A 698 40.25 -10.59 -5.32
N ASN A 699 40.74 -9.35 -5.38
CA ASN A 699 41.87 -8.92 -4.55
C ASN A 699 41.52 -9.07 -3.06
N ASN A 700 42.32 -9.84 -2.34
CA ASN A 700 42.10 -10.14 -0.93
C ASN A 700 42.78 -9.09 -0.05
N ARG A 701 42.01 -8.27 0.67
CA ARG A 701 42.55 -7.24 1.58
C ARG A 701 42.53 -7.64 3.06
N GLY A 702 42.10 -8.87 3.37
CA GLY A 702 42.10 -9.46 4.71
C GLY A 702 40.95 -9.01 5.63
N GLY A 703 40.94 -9.63 6.82
CA GLY A 703 40.15 -9.17 7.96
C GLY A 703 40.90 -8.06 8.71
N GLN A 704 40.31 -6.88 8.86
CA GLN A 704 40.98 -5.72 9.45
C GLN A 704 40.23 -5.16 10.66
N GLU A 705 41.00 -4.63 11.61
CA GLU A 705 40.45 -3.98 12.80
C GLU A 705 40.03 -2.55 12.46
N GLN A 706 38.85 -2.15 12.93
CA GLN A 706 38.35 -0.78 12.80
C GLN A 706 37.40 -0.44 13.96
N ASN A 707 37.39 0.82 14.38
CA ASN A 707 36.44 1.32 15.37
C ASN A 707 35.05 1.56 14.72
N LEU A 708 34.25 0.49 14.64
CA LEU A 708 32.92 0.49 14.02
C LEU A 708 31.83 0.39 15.09
N PHE A 709 30.88 1.34 15.08
CA PHE A 709 29.82 1.43 16.08
C PHE A 709 29.00 0.13 16.21
N VAL A 710 28.50 -0.40 15.09
CA VAL A 710 27.64 -1.60 15.09
C VAL A 710 28.41 -2.86 15.49
N CYS A 711 29.70 -2.96 15.17
CA CYS A 711 30.53 -4.10 15.57
C CYS A 711 30.94 -4.02 17.05
N ARG A 712 31.23 -2.83 17.58
CA ARG A 712 31.67 -2.69 18.98
C ARG A 712 30.51 -2.77 19.99
N ASN A 713 29.30 -2.34 19.61
CA ASN A 713 28.18 -2.18 20.55
C ASN A 713 27.19 -3.37 20.59
N THR A 714 27.33 -4.35 19.70
CA THR A 714 26.55 -5.60 19.77
C THR A 714 27.07 -6.54 20.85
N ASN A 715 26.20 -7.34 21.47
CA ASN A 715 26.57 -8.29 22.54
C ASN A 715 27.16 -9.59 21.99
N ILE A 716 27.17 -9.75 20.67
CA ILE A 716 27.45 -11.01 19.96
C ILE A 716 28.52 -10.78 18.89
N PRO A 717 29.18 -11.82 18.35
CA PRO A 717 30.24 -11.63 17.37
C PRO A 717 29.72 -10.92 16.11
N ALA A 718 30.46 -9.91 15.65
CA ALA A 718 29.96 -8.95 14.67
C ALA A 718 31.03 -8.56 13.65
N VAL A 719 30.64 -8.52 12.37
CA VAL A 719 31.53 -8.09 11.28
C VAL A 719 30.83 -7.10 10.35
N LEU A 720 31.61 -6.29 9.65
CA LEU A 720 31.15 -5.46 8.53
C LEU A 720 31.93 -5.88 7.27
N VAL A 721 31.23 -6.32 6.24
CA VAL A 721 31.85 -6.83 5.00
C VAL A 721 31.75 -5.78 3.91
N GLU A 722 32.88 -5.33 3.40
CA GLU A 722 32.98 -4.48 2.21
C GLU A 722 33.16 -5.37 0.98
N VAL A 723 32.10 -5.57 0.20
CA VAL A 723 32.07 -6.62 -0.84
C VAL A 723 32.65 -6.17 -2.19
N GLY A 724 33.18 -4.95 -2.28
CA GLY A 724 33.79 -4.35 -3.47
C GLY A 724 33.78 -2.82 -3.42
N PHE A 725 34.46 -2.15 -4.37
CA PHE A 725 34.51 -0.68 -4.46
C PHE A 725 33.61 -0.12 -5.57
N ILE A 726 32.63 0.74 -5.23
CA ILE A 726 31.70 1.33 -6.23
C ILE A 726 32.32 2.49 -7.02
N THR A 727 33.49 2.97 -6.62
CA THR A 727 34.25 4.01 -7.32
C THR A 727 35.18 3.43 -8.39
N ASN A 728 35.43 2.12 -8.38
CA ASN A 728 36.18 1.45 -9.43
C ASN A 728 35.23 0.90 -10.50
N LYS A 729 35.46 1.24 -11.77
CA LYS A 729 34.55 0.90 -12.89
C LYS A 729 34.26 -0.59 -13.04
N GLU A 730 35.28 -1.45 -12.94
CA GLU A 730 35.11 -2.90 -13.08
C GLU A 730 34.36 -3.48 -11.87
N GLU A 731 34.73 -3.03 -10.67
CA GLU A 731 34.07 -3.46 -9.43
C GLU A 731 32.63 -2.97 -9.33
N ALA A 732 32.32 -1.74 -9.71
CA ALA A 732 30.97 -1.19 -9.70
C ALA A 732 30.02 -2.02 -10.58
N ALA A 733 30.45 -2.36 -11.80
CA ALA A 733 29.69 -3.24 -12.70
C ALA A 733 29.49 -4.63 -12.09
N ARG A 734 30.53 -5.23 -11.49
CA ARG A 734 30.43 -6.53 -10.79
C ARG A 734 29.50 -6.45 -9.58
N CYS A 735 29.57 -5.38 -8.80
CA CYS A 735 28.74 -5.20 -7.61
C CYS A 735 27.26 -5.01 -7.98
N ALA A 736 26.97 -4.39 -9.13
CA ALA A 736 25.62 -4.28 -9.67
C ALA A 736 25.07 -5.58 -10.29
N ASP A 737 25.94 -6.48 -10.77
CA ASP A 737 25.55 -7.75 -11.36
C ASP A 737 24.92 -8.71 -10.33
N SER A 738 23.70 -9.15 -10.60
CA SER A 738 22.92 -10.00 -9.68
C SER A 738 23.53 -11.39 -9.48
N ALA A 739 24.23 -11.94 -10.47
CA ALA A 739 24.87 -13.24 -10.34
C ALA A 739 26.10 -13.16 -9.43
N SER A 740 26.90 -12.11 -9.58
CA SER A 740 28.01 -11.76 -8.69
C SER A 740 27.55 -11.53 -7.25
N GLN A 741 26.48 -10.76 -7.03
CA GLN A 741 25.88 -10.56 -5.71
C GLN A 741 25.47 -11.89 -5.05
N LYS A 742 24.88 -12.82 -5.83
CA LYS A 742 24.50 -14.15 -5.32
C LYS A 742 25.73 -14.97 -4.91
N LYS A 743 26.82 -14.93 -5.69
CA LYS A 743 28.08 -15.60 -5.32
C LYS A 743 28.68 -15.04 -4.03
N VAL A 744 28.64 -13.72 -3.83
CA VAL A 744 29.06 -13.08 -2.56
C VAL A 744 28.22 -13.58 -1.40
N ALA A 745 26.88 -13.53 -1.52
CA ALA A 745 25.96 -14.01 -0.50
C ALA A 745 26.21 -15.49 -0.14
N GLN A 746 26.43 -16.34 -1.14
CA GLN A 746 26.77 -17.75 -0.94
C GLN A 746 28.09 -17.94 -0.20
N ALA A 747 29.14 -17.20 -0.59
CA ALA A 747 30.44 -17.27 0.05
C ALA A 747 30.37 -16.85 1.54
N ILE A 748 29.58 -15.84 1.87
CA ILE A 748 29.34 -15.44 3.26
C ILE A 748 28.56 -16.55 4.00
N ALA A 749 27.45 -17.02 3.43
CA ALA A 749 26.58 -18.02 4.06
C ALA A 749 27.28 -19.35 4.35
N GLU A 750 28.22 -19.77 3.51
CA GLU A 750 29.04 -20.96 3.74
C GLU A 750 29.96 -20.83 4.95
N VAL A 751 30.56 -19.66 5.14
CA VAL A 751 31.41 -19.41 6.31
C VAL A 751 30.55 -19.35 7.56
N ILE A 752 29.41 -18.67 7.53
CA ILE A 752 28.48 -18.66 8.67
C ILE A 752 28.03 -20.09 9.01
N ALA A 753 27.68 -20.89 7.99
CA ALA A 753 27.20 -22.25 8.18
C ALA A 753 28.21 -23.19 8.83
N GLY A 754 29.50 -22.99 8.57
CA GLY A 754 30.55 -23.85 9.11
C GLY A 754 31.10 -23.44 10.49
N ASN A 755 30.65 -22.31 11.05
CA ASN A 755 31.40 -21.67 12.14
C ASN A 755 30.55 -21.03 13.27
N ILE A 756 29.22 -21.08 13.20
CA ILE A 756 28.29 -20.48 14.18
C ILE A 756 27.31 -21.52 14.75
#